data_AF-A0A933NPB8-F1
#
_entry.id   AF-A0A933NPB8-F1
#
_cell.length_a   1.000
_cell.length_b   1.000
_cell.length_c   1.000
_cell.angle_alpha   90.00
_cell.angle_beta   90.00
_cell.angle_gamma   90.00
#
_symmetry.space_group_name_H-M   'P 1'
#
loop_
_entity.id
_entity.type
_entity.pdbx_description
1 polymer ?
#
loop_
_entity_poly.entity_id
_entity_poly.type
_entity_poly.pdbx_seq_one_letter_code
_entity_poly.pdbx_strand_id
1 'polypeptide(L)'
;MNSARTAQLSSYPAGASRAPAKSGGHVVMLGLLAMAVLAGCSSEGTGSAEELLRAGPAKIASTVEASCVLVPRSEKWVAAAFPAVIEWLAPEGSLVKRGEPVFRLDASENRRLLAEKQRERELAVLDRQVKDLELDQEEYGLKNRLEFGRGDLSVLEIQHDQLVHGADAAELVRLELARANSGRALANLLAARREKQPFAVKGFVSADEMATLAVDIAREELAGRVLELEDRMARRGGKPEEIVAAAREVALSKSALELVRVRVETFQGRRRENAEELVTKLAGLDAEIAHRKGLLAQAVATAPLDGVLVYGETHLGGAREEKVRAGARTHQGRPVVQVAQPGELDLELVLAHRDALTVRPGQPVTFELAAYPGKRYSARIVKLRQALSGTQTERWIFPVVPALNATAQVLERDPLLRLGMTCRSRIALEPRDVALAIPAAAVSGGRVQLAGGQWRAIETGIQDLDRIEVLRGLAGGELLRPQQAVGGAQVTAPRRVRVRRGRLRVTSDASGQLEAVTVRDVIVRELDGQAKVLWVARDGAAVKRGEVIARLEEQAFRDALAEKKLELETTEKERAVQLAGARAQAEKLGAELAVARQDLELATLEHALTERGKSPRERADLEHDLSLATLDLEAAQSRLQVTLELAAKGHAAASEVKELTAKRDVAAAARGLAQVKVELARAGATRAERKKAALRVDKARLSVELARQKQETEAKTSRLALSRIDLKLAGLKREVDRRASMMASATVTAPASGTVVLLEHWGSSGLQKTTIGDSISEGVPFLQVADLSEFRVVATVSEGAIAGVRPGLVAQFWHVQSPGQRYDARVERVAPIATERRRFFGFFSGDRVFEVTLSTRAASLKFQPGMTVACEIETDVLDAALLVPSEAVFAGPEGSFVRLAGGVIRPVTVVAVGKGEAAVKGELSEGTELEAPAPEDGA
;
A
#
# COMPACT_ATOMS: atom_id res chain seq x y z
N MET A 1 44.51 -5.92 -3.17
CA MET A 1 45.55 -5.38 -4.08
C MET A 1 45.18 -3.93 -4.42
N ASN A 2 46.15 -3.14 -4.91
CA ASN A 2 46.02 -1.73 -5.33
C ASN A 2 45.57 -0.72 -4.26
N SER A 3 46.54 -0.36 -3.43
CA SER A 3 46.61 0.87 -2.63
C SER A 3 47.21 2.06 -3.44
N ALA A 4 47.45 3.19 -2.77
CA ALA A 4 48.07 4.44 -3.26
C ALA A 4 47.11 5.38 -4.05
N ARG A 5 47.28 6.72 -3.98
CA ARG A 5 48.44 7.51 -3.50
C ARG A 5 48.09 8.49 -2.37
N THR A 6 49.10 8.76 -1.53
CA THR A 6 49.16 9.87 -0.57
C THR A 6 50.33 10.81 -0.89
N ALA A 7 50.12 12.11 -0.71
CA ALA A 7 51.12 13.18 -0.57
C ALA A 7 50.41 14.33 0.18
N GLN A 8 50.87 14.83 1.34
CA GLN A 8 52.05 15.70 1.56
C GLN A 8 51.87 17.11 0.94
N LEU A 9 52.12 18.25 1.60
CA LEU A 9 52.79 18.52 2.89
C LEU A 9 52.38 19.91 3.47
N SER A 10 53.01 20.26 4.60
CA SER A 10 53.07 21.57 5.29
C SER A 10 52.19 21.72 6.53
N SER A 11 52.64 22.59 7.44
CA SER A 11 52.49 22.38 8.88
C SER A 11 53.03 23.54 9.73
N TYR A 12 52.27 23.95 10.77
CA TYR A 12 52.74 24.71 11.95
C TYR A 12 53.27 26.15 11.67
N PRO A 13 53.55 27.00 12.70
CA PRO A 13 52.56 27.46 13.68
C PRO A 13 52.69 28.94 14.14
N ALA A 14 51.76 29.35 15.02
CA ALA A 14 51.92 30.28 16.16
C ALA A 14 52.62 31.66 16.01
N GLY A 15 51.91 32.71 16.43
CA GLY A 15 52.47 34.02 16.80
C GLY A 15 51.51 34.76 17.73
N ALA A 16 52.02 35.28 18.86
CA ALA A 16 51.20 35.93 19.89
C ALA A 16 51.80 37.27 20.34
N SER A 17 50.97 38.25 20.73
CA SER A 17 51.23 39.10 21.91
C SER A 17 50.14 40.17 22.19
N ARG A 18 50.00 40.49 23.48
CA ARG A 18 49.70 41.81 24.09
C ARG A 18 48.40 42.58 23.78
N ALA A 19 47.48 42.49 24.74
CA ALA A 19 46.79 43.65 25.35
C ALA A 19 47.73 44.27 26.46
N PRO A 20 47.35 45.19 27.40
CA PRO A 20 46.04 45.85 27.64
C PRO A 20 46.04 47.35 28.11
N ALA A 21 44.85 47.98 28.16
CA ALA A 21 44.41 49.03 29.12
C ALA A 21 42.88 49.21 28.98
N LYS A 22 42.00 49.12 30.00
CA LYS A 22 41.69 50.03 31.15
C LYS A 22 41.13 51.40 30.70
N SER A 23 40.04 51.97 31.24
CA SER A 23 39.19 51.68 32.45
C SER A 23 37.69 51.95 32.13
N GLY A 24 36.66 51.61 32.95
CA GLY A 24 36.22 52.22 34.24
C GLY A 24 35.31 53.46 33.99
N GLY A 25 34.16 53.70 34.65
CA GLY A 25 33.40 53.04 35.72
C GLY A 25 31.95 53.61 35.87
N HIS A 26 31.21 53.28 36.94
CA HIS A 26 29.76 53.56 37.15
C HIS A 26 29.40 54.93 37.77
N VAL A 27 28.08 55.11 38.09
CA VAL A 27 27.37 56.14 38.93
C VAL A 27 26.62 57.20 38.08
N VAL A 28 25.29 57.41 38.10
CA VAL A 28 24.11 57.15 38.99
C VAL A 28 23.84 58.22 40.07
N MET A 29 22.82 59.08 39.86
CA MET A 29 21.87 59.76 40.79
C MET A 29 21.04 60.76 39.95
N LEU A 30 19.70 60.86 40.00
CA LEU A 30 18.80 61.41 41.06
C LEU A 30 18.93 62.94 41.19
N GLY A 31 17.88 63.79 41.22
CA GLY A 31 16.43 63.67 41.04
C GLY A 31 15.90 65.03 40.52
N LEU A 32 14.77 65.64 40.89
CA LEU A 32 13.54 65.26 41.62
C LEU A 32 12.56 66.47 41.48
N LEU A 33 11.24 66.23 41.41
CA LEU A 33 10.09 67.13 41.70
C LEU A 33 10.16 68.66 41.43
N ALA A 34 9.16 69.16 40.69
CA ALA A 34 8.35 70.33 41.11
C ALA A 34 6.96 70.28 40.45
N MET A 35 5.90 70.65 41.19
CA MET A 35 4.52 70.69 40.69
C MET A 35 3.72 71.70 41.54
N ALA A 36 3.23 72.77 40.92
CA ALA A 36 2.39 73.79 41.55
C ALA A 36 1.57 74.54 40.49
N VAL A 37 0.41 75.07 40.89
CA VAL A 37 -0.57 75.76 40.04
C VAL A 37 -0.88 77.13 40.64
N LEU A 38 -1.04 78.17 39.81
CA LEU A 38 -2.10 79.19 39.95
C LEU A 38 -2.18 80.13 38.72
N ALA A 39 -3.29 80.86 38.62
CA ALA A 39 -3.78 81.51 37.41
C ALA A 39 -3.22 82.93 37.14
N GLY A 40 -3.36 83.38 35.89
CA GLY A 40 -3.15 84.77 35.46
C GLY A 40 -3.49 84.96 33.98
N CYS A 41 -4.24 86.01 33.62
CA CYS A 41 -4.70 86.25 32.25
C CYS A 41 -3.84 87.29 31.52
N SER A 42 -3.48 87.01 30.27
CA SER A 42 -3.27 88.05 29.24
C SER A 42 -3.33 87.44 27.84
N SER A 43 -4.07 88.07 26.93
CA SER A 43 -4.20 87.66 25.53
C SER A 43 -3.21 88.40 24.63
N GLU A 44 -2.34 87.68 23.96
CA GLU A 44 -1.67 88.09 22.72
C GLU A 44 -1.24 86.82 21.96
N GLY A 45 -1.11 86.86 20.64
CA GLY A 45 -0.89 85.65 19.84
C GLY A 45 -0.04 85.87 18.60
N THR A 46 0.60 84.80 18.13
CA THR A 46 1.17 84.69 16.78
C THR A 46 1.61 83.26 16.46
N GLY A 47 1.52 82.87 15.18
CA GLY A 47 2.40 81.87 14.56
C GLY A 47 2.28 80.40 14.97
N SER A 48 1.44 79.63 14.27
CA SER A 48 1.68 78.18 14.13
C SER A 48 2.89 77.95 13.21
N ALA A 49 3.98 77.39 13.73
CA ALA A 49 5.13 77.00 12.92
C ALA A 49 4.80 75.75 12.09
N GLU A 50 4.96 75.83 10.76
CA GLU A 50 4.83 74.66 9.88
C GLU A 50 6.13 73.83 9.92
N GLU A 51 5.99 72.52 10.15
CA GLU A 51 7.10 71.59 10.18
C GLU A 51 7.41 71.09 8.75
N LEU A 52 8.63 71.34 8.26
CA LEU A 52 9.00 71.15 6.84
C LEU A 52 10.12 70.12 6.67
N LEU A 53 9.89 69.09 5.83
CA LEU A 53 10.80 67.95 5.63
C LEU A 53 11.86 68.19 4.53
N ARG A 54 13.14 67.85 4.78
CA ARG A 54 14.28 68.13 3.86
C ARG A 54 14.85 66.88 3.15
N ALA A 55 15.19 67.04 1.86
CA ALA A 55 15.90 66.04 1.03
C ALA A 55 17.44 66.11 1.16
N GLY A 56 18.14 64.96 1.10
CA GLY A 56 19.62 64.89 1.13
C GLY A 56 20.20 63.48 0.87
N PRO A 57 21.55 63.32 0.80
CA PRO A 57 22.21 62.05 0.52
C PRO A 57 22.07 61.03 1.65
N ALA A 58 22.15 59.74 1.31
CA ALA A 58 22.00 58.63 2.26
C ALA A 58 22.75 57.36 1.80
N LYS A 59 23.01 56.44 2.74
CA LYS A 59 23.31 55.04 2.40
C LYS A 59 22.03 54.22 2.53
N ILE A 60 21.58 53.62 1.44
CA ILE A 60 20.41 52.74 1.44
C ILE A 60 20.91 51.29 1.41
N ALA A 61 20.59 50.54 2.46
CA ALA A 61 20.96 49.14 2.61
C ALA A 61 19.78 48.25 2.22
N SER A 62 19.82 47.70 1.00
CA SER A 62 18.79 46.76 0.54
C SER A 62 18.95 45.39 1.21
N THR A 63 17.82 44.78 1.58
CA THR A 63 17.77 43.41 2.10
C THR A 63 16.86 42.56 1.24
N VAL A 64 17.35 41.41 0.77
CA VAL A 64 16.48 40.42 0.13
C VAL A 64 15.80 39.62 1.24
N GLU A 65 14.48 39.71 1.32
CA GLU A 65 13.68 38.76 2.10
C GLU A 65 13.53 37.47 1.31
N ALA A 66 13.85 36.34 1.94
CA ALA A 66 13.66 35.00 1.38
C ALA A 66 12.88 34.13 2.37
N SER A 67 12.01 33.28 1.84
CA SER A 67 11.41 32.20 2.62
C SER A 67 12.39 31.04 2.68
N CYS A 68 12.60 30.46 3.86
CA CYS A 68 13.48 29.32 4.03
C CYS A 68 12.90 28.25 4.95
N VAL A 69 13.49 27.05 4.90
CA VAL A 69 13.17 25.91 5.76
C VAL A 69 14.47 25.36 6.36
N LEU A 70 14.44 25.00 7.65
CA LEU A 70 15.55 24.30 8.30
C LEU A 70 15.61 22.83 7.85
N VAL A 71 16.71 22.46 7.20
CA VAL A 71 16.99 21.12 6.67
C VAL A 71 18.21 20.50 7.38
N PRO A 72 18.31 19.16 7.46
CA PRO A 72 19.44 18.53 8.13
C PRO A 72 20.68 18.58 7.25
N ARG A 73 21.82 18.96 7.84
CA ARG A 73 23.13 18.96 7.16
C ARG A 73 23.71 17.55 7.01
N SER A 74 23.26 16.61 7.85
CA SER A 74 23.58 15.19 7.74
C SER A 74 22.32 14.34 7.92
N GLU A 75 21.99 13.59 6.87
CA GLU A 75 20.86 12.68 6.81
C GLU A 75 21.26 11.34 6.19
N LYS A 76 20.53 10.28 6.52
CA LYS A 76 20.56 9.01 5.79
C LYS A 76 19.17 8.41 5.68
N TRP A 77 18.82 8.00 4.47
CA TRP A 77 17.60 7.28 4.17
C TRP A 77 17.73 5.79 4.48
N VAL A 78 16.68 5.22 5.07
CA VAL A 78 16.55 3.80 5.35
C VAL A 78 15.47 3.25 4.43
N ALA A 79 15.87 2.35 3.53
CA ALA A 79 15.02 1.76 2.50
C ALA A 79 14.53 0.36 2.90
N ALA A 80 13.43 -0.09 2.30
CA ALA A 80 12.95 -1.46 2.50
C ALA A 80 13.85 -2.48 1.76
N ALA A 81 14.29 -3.52 2.48
CA ALA A 81 15.15 -4.57 1.94
C ALA A 81 14.44 -5.48 0.91
N PHE A 82 13.11 -5.60 1.00
CA PHE A 82 12.23 -6.34 0.09
C PHE A 82 10.83 -5.70 0.10
N PRO A 83 9.96 -5.97 -0.90
CA PRO A 83 8.60 -5.45 -0.92
C PRO A 83 7.74 -6.17 0.13
N ALA A 84 7.15 -5.44 1.08
CA ALA A 84 6.35 -6.00 2.16
C ALA A 84 5.39 -4.96 2.76
N VAL A 85 4.58 -5.34 3.74
CA VAL A 85 3.80 -4.40 4.55
C VAL A 85 4.65 -3.95 5.75
N ILE A 86 4.56 -2.69 6.18
CA ILE A 86 5.18 -2.23 7.43
C ILE A 86 4.33 -2.74 8.61
N GLU A 87 4.85 -3.70 9.35
CA GLU A 87 4.25 -4.27 10.57
C GLU A 87 4.34 -3.28 11.73
N TRP A 88 5.50 -2.63 11.89
CA TRP A 88 5.77 -1.66 12.96
C TRP A 88 6.72 -0.56 12.49
N LEU A 89 6.57 0.63 13.07
CA LEU A 89 7.31 1.84 12.76
C LEU A 89 7.60 2.58 14.07
N ALA A 90 8.84 2.98 14.31
CA ALA A 90 9.20 3.83 15.44
C ALA A 90 8.59 5.23 15.26
N PRO A 91 8.14 5.94 16.32
CA PRO A 91 7.43 7.21 16.17
C PRO A 91 8.24 8.31 15.46
N GLU A 92 7.57 9.09 14.60
CA GLU A 92 8.13 10.30 14.01
C GLU A 92 8.60 11.29 15.10
N GLY A 93 9.78 11.87 14.93
CA GLY A 93 10.42 12.74 15.93
C GLY A 93 11.16 12.01 17.07
N SER A 94 11.14 10.67 17.11
CA SER A 94 11.93 9.92 18.10
C SER A 94 13.44 10.04 17.87
N LEU A 95 14.20 10.05 18.97
CA LEU A 95 15.66 9.93 18.94
C LEU A 95 16.04 8.45 18.84
N VAL A 96 16.87 8.12 17.85
CA VAL A 96 17.37 6.76 17.59
C VAL A 96 18.90 6.75 17.50
N LYS A 97 19.52 5.73 18.08
CA LYS A 97 20.97 5.46 17.97
C LYS A 97 21.26 4.50 16.83
N ARG A 98 22.49 4.56 16.31
CA ARG A 98 22.97 3.66 15.26
C ARG A 98 22.82 2.20 15.69
N GLY A 99 22.05 1.45 14.90
CA GLY A 99 21.71 0.03 15.17
C GLY A 99 20.39 -0.21 15.91
N GLU A 100 19.73 0.83 16.46
CA GLU A 100 18.39 0.69 17.03
C GLU A 100 17.34 0.44 15.92
N PRO A 101 16.28 -0.35 16.19
CA PRO A 101 15.28 -0.71 15.19
C PRO A 101 14.32 0.46 14.90
N VAL A 102 14.12 0.74 13.60
CA VAL A 102 13.37 1.90 13.11
C VAL A 102 12.04 1.49 12.47
N PHE A 103 12.02 0.40 11.71
CA PHE A 103 10.78 -0.23 11.25
C PHE A 103 10.94 -1.74 11.10
N ARG A 104 9.81 -2.44 11.08
CA ARG A 104 9.73 -3.88 10.80
C ARG A 104 8.80 -4.13 9.62
N LEU A 105 9.27 -4.95 8.69
CA LEU A 105 8.50 -5.46 7.56
C LEU A 105 7.84 -6.79 7.93
N ASP A 106 6.60 -6.99 7.49
CA ASP A 106 5.95 -8.29 7.55
C ASP A 106 6.78 -9.32 6.78
N ALA A 107 7.45 -10.18 7.54
CA ALA A 107 8.34 -11.19 7.04
C ALA A 107 7.65 -12.56 6.89
N SER A 108 6.33 -12.66 7.10
CA SER A 108 5.59 -13.92 7.19
C SER A 108 5.70 -14.76 5.92
N GLU A 109 5.65 -14.13 4.75
CA GLU A 109 5.86 -14.81 3.46
C GLU A 109 7.30 -15.34 3.32
N ASN A 110 8.31 -14.54 3.65
CA ASN A 110 9.71 -14.98 3.64
C ASN A 110 9.99 -16.10 4.65
N ARG A 111 9.35 -16.09 5.83
CA ARG A 111 9.40 -17.17 6.83
C ARG A 111 8.78 -18.46 6.27
N ARG A 112 7.63 -18.36 5.61
CA ARG A 112 6.94 -19.48 4.97
C ARG A 112 7.80 -20.11 3.86
N LEU A 113 8.30 -19.29 2.93
CA LEU A 113 9.11 -19.75 1.81
C LEU A 113 10.47 -20.32 2.26
N LEU A 114 11.04 -19.80 3.36
CA LEU A 114 12.21 -20.41 3.99
C LEU A 114 11.89 -21.82 4.54
N ALA A 115 10.80 -21.98 5.29
CA ALA A 115 10.39 -23.27 5.86
C ALA A 115 9.94 -24.29 4.79
N GLU A 116 9.44 -23.82 3.65
CA GLU A 116 9.16 -24.61 2.44
C GLU A 116 10.47 -25.10 1.80
N LYS A 117 11.45 -24.21 1.60
CA LYS A 117 12.75 -24.54 1.00
C LYS A 117 13.64 -25.42 1.87
N GLN A 118 13.58 -25.28 3.19
CA GLN A 118 14.24 -26.20 4.13
C GLN A 118 13.72 -27.63 3.96
N ARG A 119 12.40 -27.82 3.82
CA ARG A 119 11.80 -29.13 3.53
C ARG A 119 12.15 -29.65 2.14
N GLU A 120 12.18 -28.80 1.10
CA GLU A 120 12.63 -29.23 -0.24
C GLU A 120 14.09 -29.70 -0.23
N ARG A 121 14.95 -29.08 0.60
CA ARG A 121 16.34 -29.52 0.83
C ARG A 121 16.41 -30.83 1.62
N GLU A 122 15.65 -30.98 2.69
CA GLU A 122 15.58 -32.22 3.48
C GLU A 122 15.10 -33.39 2.62
N LEU A 123 14.09 -33.17 1.77
CA LEU A 123 13.61 -34.14 0.79
C LEU A 123 14.70 -34.52 -0.22
N ALA A 124 15.47 -33.55 -0.73
CA ALA A 124 16.59 -33.82 -1.63
C ALA A 124 17.76 -34.57 -0.96
N VAL A 125 17.98 -34.38 0.35
CA VAL A 125 18.95 -35.16 1.12
C VAL A 125 18.48 -36.60 1.32
N LEU A 126 17.20 -36.82 1.64
CA LEU A 126 16.63 -38.17 1.77
C LEU A 126 16.62 -38.91 0.42
N ASP A 127 16.22 -38.23 -0.66
CA ASP A 127 16.25 -38.75 -2.03
C ASP A 127 17.66 -39.21 -2.43
N ARG A 128 18.67 -38.37 -2.18
CA ARG A 128 20.07 -38.74 -2.36
C ARG A 128 20.45 -39.97 -1.54
N GLN A 129 20.09 -40.06 -0.26
CA GLN A 129 20.46 -41.20 0.58
C GLN A 129 19.82 -42.53 0.11
N VAL A 130 18.60 -42.50 -0.43
CA VAL A 130 17.97 -43.68 -1.05
C VAL A 130 18.71 -44.06 -2.35
N LYS A 131 19.00 -43.09 -3.21
CA LYS A 131 19.70 -43.30 -4.50
C LYS A 131 21.15 -43.77 -4.31
N ASP A 132 21.88 -43.23 -3.32
CA ASP A 132 23.23 -43.66 -2.98
C ASP A 132 23.25 -45.14 -2.54
N LEU A 133 22.27 -45.58 -1.72
CA LEU A 133 22.11 -46.99 -1.33
C LEU A 133 21.70 -47.91 -2.50
N GLU A 134 20.90 -47.42 -3.44
CA GLU A 134 20.54 -48.16 -4.66
C GLU A 134 21.75 -48.37 -5.57
N LEU A 135 22.56 -47.33 -5.77
CA LEU A 135 23.78 -47.41 -6.57
C LEU A 135 24.87 -48.28 -5.90
N ASP A 136 24.95 -48.30 -4.56
CA ASP A 136 25.81 -49.26 -3.83
C ASP A 136 25.40 -50.72 -4.06
N GLN A 137 24.09 -51.01 -4.03
CA GLN A 137 23.57 -52.37 -4.30
C GLN A 137 23.88 -52.82 -5.74
N GLU A 138 23.70 -51.94 -6.73
CA GLU A 138 24.02 -52.25 -8.13
C GLU A 138 25.53 -52.41 -8.38
N GLU A 139 26.37 -51.55 -7.79
CA GLU A 139 27.82 -51.63 -7.94
C GLU A 139 28.39 -52.93 -7.33
N TYR A 140 27.87 -53.32 -6.15
CA TYR A 140 28.21 -54.60 -5.51
C TYR A 140 27.77 -55.80 -6.38
N GLY A 141 26.57 -55.75 -6.95
CA GLY A 141 26.07 -56.77 -7.88
C GLY A 141 26.81 -56.84 -9.23
N LEU A 142 27.50 -55.78 -9.66
CA LEU A 142 28.40 -55.81 -10.82
C LEU A 142 29.78 -56.34 -10.43
N LYS A 143 30.35 -55.89 -9.30
CA LYS A 143 31.64 -56.36 -8.77
C LYS A 143 31.64 -57.85 -8.49
N ASN A 144 30.60 -58.39 -7.84
CA ASN A 144 30.51 -59.82 -7.57
C ASN A 144 30.50 -60.66 -8.86
N ARG A 145 29.81 -60.20 -9.92
CA ARG A 145 29.84 -60.88 -11.23
C ARG A 145 31.23 -60.85 -11.89
N LEU A 146 32.00 -59.78 -11.67
CA LEU A 146 33.38 -59.71 -12.13
C LEU A 146 34.28 -60.71 -11.37
N GLU A 147 34.14 -60.83 -10.05
CA GLU A 147 34.92 -61.80 -9.26
C GLU A 147 34.53 -63.26 -9.53
N PHE A 148 33.24 -63.58 -9.64
CA PHE A 148 32.81 -64.94 -10.00
C PHE A 148 33.33 -65.34 -11.40
N GLY A 149 33.16 -64.47 -12.41
CA GLY A 149 33.67 -64.73 -13.75
C GLY A 149 35.20 -64.88 -13.82
N ARG A 150 35.96 -64.20 -12.94
CA ARG A 150 37.41 -64.41 -12.81
C ARG A 150 37.74 -65.79 -12.25
N GLY A 151 36.96 -66.28 -11.29
CA GLY A 151 37.05 -67.65 -10.79
C GLY A 151 36.77 -68.67 -11.90
N ASP A 152 35.66 -68.50 -12.63
CA ASP A 152 35.27 -69.36 -13.75
C ASP A 152 36.35 -69.36 -14.85
N LEU A 153 36.89 -68.19 -15.21
CA LEU A 153 38.01 -68.06 -16.14
C LEU A 153 39.26 -68.80 -15.63
N SER A 154 39.64 -68.63 -14.37
CA SER A 154 40.82 -69.29 -13.80
C SER A 154 40.69 -70.82 -13.84
N VAL A 155 39.48 -71.37 -13.68
CA VAL A 155 39.23 -72.81 -13.84
C VAL A 155 39.39 -73.24 -15.30
N LEU A 156 38.85 -72.47 -16.25
CA LEU A 156 39.01 -72.74 -17.69
C LEU A 156 40.48 -72.64 -18.15
N GLU A 157 41.25 -71.69 -17.61
CA GLU A 157 42.68 -71.56 -17.88
C GLU A 157 43.48 -72.76 -17.33
N ILE A 158 43.19 -73.21 -16.10
CA ILE A 158 43.83 -74.42 -15.54
C ILE A 158 43.47 -75.67 -16.37
N GLN A 159 42.22 -75.82 -16.82
CA GLN A 159 41.81 -76.93 -17.68
C GLN A 159 42.49 -76.88 -19.06
N HIS A 160 42.58 -75.69 -19.67
CA HIS A 160 43.31 -75.49 -20.92
C HIS A 160 44.79 -75.86 -20.77
N ASP A 161 45.46 -75.40 -19.71
CA ASP A 161 46.90 -75.66 -19.52
C ASP A 161 47.17 -77.14 -19.23
N GLN A 162 46.28 -77.85 -18.54
CA GLN A 162 46.32 -79.31 -18.40
C GLN A 162 46.14 -80.04 -19.75
N LEU A 163 45.32 -79.50 -20.66
CA LEU A 163 45.17 -80.05 -22.02
C LEU A 163 46.39 -79.76 -22.90
N VAL A 164 47.06 -78.61 -22.74
CA VAL A 164 48.23 -78.21 -23.54
C VAL A 164 49.53 -78.87 -23.06
N HIS A 165 49.75 -78.92 -21.75
CA HIS A 165 51.01 -79.35 -21.15
C HIS A 165 50.97 -80.75 -20.54
N GLY A 166 49.79 -81.36 -20.41
CA GLY A 166 49.58 -82.65 -19.76
C GLY A 166 49.25 -82.53 -18.28
N ALA A 167 49.24 -83.68 -17.60
CA ALA A 167 49.04 -83.73 -16.15
C ALA A 167 50.17 -83.03 -15.40
N ASP A 168 49.87 -82.51 -14.21
CA ASP A 168 50.86 -81.82 -13.39
C ASP A 168 51.99 -82.75 -12.90
N ALA A 169 53.08 -82.14 -12.45
CA ALA A 169 54.26 -82.87 -12.00
C ALA A 169 54.01 -83.80 -10.81
N ALA A 170 52.96 -83.57 -10.00
CA ALA A 170 52.64 -84.44 -8.87
C ALA A 170 51.93 -85.72 -9.34
N GLU A 171 50.96 -85.61 -10.25
CA GLU A 171 50.29 -86.79 -10.83
C GLU A 171 51.22 -87.58 -11.75
N LEU A 172 52.13 -86.92 -12.48
CA LEU A 172 53.19 -87.61 -13.25
C LEU A 172 54.16 -88.40 -12.34
N VAL A 173 54.65 -87.81 -11.24
CA VAL A 173 55.49 -88.52 -10.26
C VAL A 173 54.73 -89.67 -9.58
N ARG A 174 53.42 -89.49 -9.34
CA ARG A 174 52.55 -90.56 -8.83
C ARG A 174 52.42 -91.72 -9.80
N LEU A 175 52.23 -91.45 -11.09
CA LEU A 175 52.16 -92.48 -12.15
C LEU A 175 53.50 -93.20 -12.34
N GLU A 176 54.64 -92.48 -12.28
CA GLU A 176 55.98 -93.10 -12.23
C GLU A 176 56.13 -94.04 -11.03
N LEU A 177 55.74 -93.59 -9.84
CA LEU A 177 55.82 -94.40 -8.61
C LEU A 177 54.90 -95.64 -8.68
N ALA A 178 53.68 -95.49 -9.18
CA ALA A 178 52.73 -96.58 -9.36
C ALA A 178 53.27 -97.62 -10.36
N ARG A 179 53.78 -97.18 -11.51
CA ARG A 179 54.39 -98.04 -12.53
C ARG A 179 55.66 -98.73 -12.02
N ALA A 180 56.49 -98.04 -11.23
CA ALA A 180 57.66 -98.62 -10.60
C ALA A 180 57.31 -99.68 -9.54
N ASN A 181 56.23 -99.48 -8.77
CA ASN A 181 55.74 -100.45 -7.80
C ASN A 181 55.09 -101.67 -8.47
N SER A 182 54.30 -101.48 -9.54
CA SER A 182 53.76 -102.57 -10.36
C SER A 182 54.88 -103.39 -11.01
N GLY A 183 55.91 -102.73 -11.57
CA GLY A 183 57.09 -103.40 -12.10
C GLY A 183 57.86 -104.25 -11.05
N ARG A 184 57.91 -103.80 -9.79
CA ARG A 184 58.46 -104.58 -8.67
C ARG A 184 57.58 -105.77 -8.30
N ALA A 185 56.25 -105.59 -8.25
CA ALA A 185 55.30 -106.68 -7.99
C ALA A 185 55.40 -107.78 -9.06
N LEU A 186 55.40 -107.40 -10.34
CA LEU A 186 55.59 -108.31 -11.46
C LEU A 186 56.95 -109.03 -11.41
N ALA A 187 58.04 -108.31 -11.09
CA ALA A 187 59.36 -108.93 -10.93
C ALA A 187 59.38 -109.98 -9.80
N ASN A 188 58.73 -109.70 -8.67
CA ASN A 188 58.60 -110.65 -7.56
C ASN A 188 57.75 -111.88 -7.94
N LEU A 189 56.63 -111.69 -8.65
CA LEU A 189 55.79 -112.80 -9.14
C LEU A 189 56.53 -113.67 -10.16
N LEU A 190 57.29 -113.06 -11.08
CA LEU A 190 58.15 -113.76 -12.05
C LEU A 190 59.31 -114.50 -11.37
N ALA A 191 59.89 -113.95 -10.30
CA ALA A 191 60.89 -114.62 -9.48
C ALA A 191 60.30 -115.83 -8.75
N ALA A 192 59.17 -115.66 -8.04
CA ALA A 192 58.45 -116.74 -7.37
C ALA A 192 58.04 -117.86 -8.34
N ARG A 193 57.62 -117.52 -9.57
CA ARG A 193 57.39 -118.50 -10.64
C ARG A 193 58.67 -119.23 -11.05
N ARG A 194 59.78 -118.53 -11.28
CA ARG A 194 61.08 -119.14 -11.63
C ARG A 194 61.60 -120.07 -10.52
N GLU A 195 61.42 -119.71 -9.26
CA GLU A 195 61.79 -120.54 -8.11
C GLU A 195 60.88 -121.78 -7.98
N LYS A 196 59.56 -121.62 -8.08
CA LYS A 196 58.61 -122.75 -7.97
C LYS A 196 58.62 -123.70 -9.17
N GLN A 197 58.91 -123.23 -10.37
CA GLN A 197 58.76 -124.02 -11.60
C GLN A 197 59.62 -125.30 -11.66
N PRO A 198 60.89 -125.33 -11.19
CA PRO A 198 61.66 -126.57 -11.00
C PRO A 198 61.07 -127.55 -9.99
N PHE A 199 60.29 -127.09 -9.00
CA PHE A 199 59.60 -127.94 -8.02
C PHE A 199 58.26 -128.44 -8.56
N ALA A 200 57.55 -127.63 -9.34
CA ALA A 200 56.34 -128.03 -10.07
C ALA A 200 56.62 -129.19 -11.05
N VAL A 201 57.71 -129.11 -11.83
CA VAL A 201 58.15 -130.20 -12.74
C VAL A 201 58.51 -131.49 -11.97
N LYS A 202 58.85 -131.39 -10.68
CA LYS A 202 59.13 -132.53 -9.79
C LYS A 202 57.90 -132.98 -8.97
N GLY A 203 56.73 -132.39 -9.17
CA GLY A 203 55.48 -132.74 -8.48
C GLY A 203 55.31 -132.15 -7.06
N PHE A 204 56.17 -131.22 -6.63
CA PHE A 204 56.13 -130.62 -5.28
C PHE A 204 55.34 -129.30 -5.19
N VAL A 205 54.78 -128.81 -6.31
CA VAL A 205 53.90 -127.63 -6.37
C VAL A 205 52.69 -128.01 -7.21
N SER A 206 51.48 -127.63 -6.77
CA SER A 206 50.25 -128.01 -7.46
C SER A 206 50.11 -127.29 -8.82
N ALA A 207 49.40 -127.94 -9.76
CA ALA A 207 49.08 -127.32 -11.05
C ALA A 207 48.21 -126.05 -10.87
N ASP A 208 47.37 -126.02 -9.83
CA ASP A 208 46.45 -124.92 -9.52
C ASP A 208 47.17 -123.71 -8.91
N GLU A 209 48.18 -123.92 -8.05
CA GLU A 209 49.09 -122.85 -7.61
C GLU A 209 49.86 -122.24 -8.79
N MET A 210 50.37 -123.07 -9.70
CA MET A 210 51.09 -122.59 -10.89
C MET A 210 50.16 -121.87 -11.87
N ALA A 211 48.88 -122.25 -11.95
CA ALA A 211 47.87 -121.54 -12.72
C ALA A 211 47.51 -120.19 -12.08
N THR A 212 47.34 -120.15 -10.75
CA THR A 212 47.06 -118.91 -10.01
C THR A 212 48.22 -117.92 -10.17
N LEU A 213 49.47 -118.35 -9.98
CA LEU A 213 50.66 -117.55 -10.25
C LEU A 213 50.74 -117.05 -11.71
N ALA A 214 50.27 -117.84 -12.69
CA ALA A 214 50.20 -117.38 -14.07
C ALA A 214 49.10 -116.32 -14.31
N VAL A 215 47.96 -116.43 -13.61
CA VAL A 215 46.88 -115.42 -13.64
C VAL A 215 47.32 -114.13 -12.96
N ASP A 216 47.98 -114.20 -11.79
CA ASP A 216 48.48 -113.02 -11.08
C ASP A 216 49.55 -112.29 -11.90
N ILE A 217 50.47 -113.02 -12.55
CA ILE A 217 51.43 -112.43 -13.50
C ILE A 217 50.70 -111.74 -14.66
N ALA A 218 49.71 -112.39 -15.28
CA ALA A 218 48.96 -111.79 -16.39
C ALA A 218 48.15 -110.55 -15.96
N ARG A 219 47.64 -110.55 -14.72
CA ARG A 219 46.92 -109.42 -14.11
C ARG A 219 47.85 -108.24 -13.83
N GLU A 220 49.05 -108.49 -13.29
CA GLU A 220 50.04 -107.45 -12.99
C GLU A 220 50.69 -106.92 -14.28
N GLU A 221 50.93 -107.77 -15.29
CA GLU A 221 51.30 -107.32 -16.64
C GLU A 221 50.24 -106.40 -17.26
N LEU A 222 48.96 -106.71 -17.08
CA LEU A 222 47.87 -105.86 -17.57
C LEU A 222 47.81 -104.53 -16.79
N ALA A 223 47.96 -104.56 -15.47
CA ALA A 223 48.01 -103.37 -14.62
C ALA A 223 49.19 -102.44 -15.01
N GLY A 224 50.39 -102.99 -15.19
CA GLY A 224 51.56 -102.25 -15.65
C GLY A 224 51.37 -101.64 -17.05
N ARG A 225 50.69 -102.33 -17.96
CA ARG A 225 50.33 -101.79 -19.30
C ARG A 225 49.28 -100.68 -19.22
N VAL A 226 48.30 -100.77 -18.31
CA VAL A 226 47.32 -99.70 -18.08
C VAL A 226 48.01 -98.46 -17.52
N LEU A 227 48.82 -98.61 -16.46
CA LEU A 227 49.60 -97.51 -15.87
C LEU A 227 50.55 -96.85 -16.89
N GLU A 228 51.14 -97.64 -17.80
CA GLU A 228 51.95 -97.10 -18.89
C GLU A 228 51.14 -96.35 -19.95
N LEU A 229 49.90 -96.77 -20.24
CA LEU A 229 49.00 -96.02 -21.13
C LEU A 229 48.51 -94.72 -20.45
N GLU A 230 48.21 -94.76 -19.15
CA GLU A 230 47.84 -93.58 -18.37
C GLU A 230 48.99 -92.57 -18.29
N ASP A 231 50.21 -93.01 -17.98
CA ASP A 231 51.43 -92.19 -18.03
C ASP A 231 51.68 -91.57 -19.41
N ARG A 232 51.51 -92.34 -20.49
CA ARG A 232 51.63 -91.83 -21.87
C ARG A 232 50.54 -90.82 -22.23
N MET A 233 49.31 -90.98 -21.75
CA MET A 233 48.23 -89.99 -21.97
C MET A 233 48.49 -88.72 -21.16
N ALA A 234 48.84 -88.88 -19.87
CA ALA A 234 49.17 -87.80 -18.96
C ALA A 234 50.30 -86.89 -19.50
N ARG A 235 51.34 -87.46 -20.13
CA ARG A 235 52.45 -86.70 -20.74
C ARG A 235 52.17 -86.12 -22.12
N ARG A 236 51.07 -86.51 -22.78
CA ARG A 236 50.79 -86.15 -24.19
C ARG A 236 49.78 -85.03 -24.36
N GLY A 237 49.08 -84.65 -23.29
CA GLY A 237 48.02 -83.65 -23.33
C GLY A 237 46.73 -84.15 -23.97
N GLY A 238 45.79 -83.24 -24.15
CA GLY A 238 44.53 -83.46 -24.86
C GLY A 238 44.71 -83.56 -26.38
N LYS A 239 43.64 -83.89 -27.10
CA LYS A 239 43.67 -83.84 -28.57
C LYS A 239 43.76 -82.39 -29.06
N PRO A 240 44.34 -82.12 -30.24
CA PRO A 240 44.39 -80.77 -30.82
C PRO A 240 43.02 -80.09 -30.93
N GLU A 241 41.96 -80.86 -31.21
CA GLU A 241 40.57 -80.37 -31.26
C GLU A 241 40.05 -79.91 -29.89
N GLU A 242 40.40 -80.65 -28.83
CA GLU A 242 40.02 -80.36 -27.43
C GLU A 242 40.76 -79.12 -26.91
N ILE A 243 42.05 -79.00 -27.25
CA ILE A 243 42.86 -77.81 -26.96
C ILE A 243 42.29 -76.56 -27.65
N VAL A 244 41.95 -76.64 -28.94
CA VAL A 244 41.38 -75.52 -29.70
C VAL A 244 39.98 -75.14 -29.18
N ALA A 245 39.18 -76.12 -28.73
CA ALA A 245 37.90 -75.85 -28.07
C ALA A 245 38.09 -75.09 -26.74
N ALA A 246 38.95 -75.59 -25.85
CA ALA A 246 39.23 -74.96 -24.56
C ALA A 246 39.84 -73.54 -24.73
N ALA A 247 40.79 -73.37 -25.66
CA ALA A 247 41.38 -72.06 -25.97
C ALA A 247 40.33 -71.05 -26.45
N ARG A 248 39.35 -71.49 -27.25
CA ARG A 248 38.22 -70.67 -27.70
C ARG A 248 37.29 -70.30 -26.54
N GLU A 249 37.03 -71.22 -25.61
CA GLU A 249 36.19 -70.99 -24.44
C GLU A 249 36.83 -70.02 -23.45
N VAL A 250 38.13 -70.16 -23.18
CA VAL A 250 38.96 -69.19 -22.44
C VAL A 250 38.90 -67.80 -23.09
N ALA A 251 39.03 -67.70 -24.42
CA ALA A 251 38.97 -66.43 -25.15
C ALA A 251 37.57 -65.76 -25.09
N LEU A 252 36.50 -66.55 -25.16
CA LEU A 252 35.12 -66.08 -24.99
C LEU A 252 34.87 -65.59 -23.55
N SER A 253 35.33 -66.33 -22.54
CA SER A 253 35.22 -65.94 -21.13
C SER A 253 35.99 -64.64 -20.82
N LYS A 254 37.22 -64.49 -21.33
CA LYS A 254 37.99 -63.22 -21.26
C LYS A 254 37.24 -62.05 -21.89
N SER A 255 36.62 -62.26 -23.05
CA SER A 255 35.83 -61.23 -23.74
C SER A 255 34.57 -60.84 -22.95
N ALA A 256 33.89 -61.81 -22.34
CA ALA A 256 32.73 -61.56 -21.47
C ALA A 256 33.12 -60.80 -20.19
N LEU A 257 34.26 -61.13 -19.58
CA LEU A 257 34.80 -60.44 -18.40
C LEU A 257 35.13 -58.97 -18.67
N GLU A 258 35.78 -58.65 -19.79
CA GLU A 258 36.07 -57.25 -20.14
C GLU A 258 34.78 -56.46 -20.43
N LEU A 259 33.74 -57.06 -21.00
CA LEU A 259 32.41 -56.42 -21.09
C LEU A 259 31.78 -56.14 -19.72
N VAL A 260 31.93 -57.04 -18.74
CA VAL A 260 31.47 -56.81 -17.35
C VAL A 260 32.32 -55.71 -16.67
N ARG A 261 33.63 -55.70 -16.91
CA ARG A 261 34.55 -54.68 -16.37
C ARG A 261 34.25 -53.28 -16.92
N VAL A 262 34.14 -53.11 -18.23
CA VAL A 262 33.74 -51.84 -18.86
C VAL A 262 32.36 -51.40 -18.36
N ARG A 263 31.45 -52.33 -18.04
CA ARG A 263 30.16 -52.03 -17.41
C ARG A 263 30.28 -51.55 -15.95
N VAL A 264 31.28 -52.00 -15.19
CA VAL A 264 31.61 -51.44 -13.86
C VAL A 264 32.17 -50.02 -14.01
N GLU A 265 33.16 -49.83 -14.89
CA GLU A 265 33.84 -48.54 -15.09
C GLU A 265 32.86 -47.45 -15.59
N THR A 266 32.00 -47.77 -16.57
CA THR A 266 30.94 -46.87 -17.07
C THR A 266 29.75 -46.69 -16.10
N PHE A 267 29.56 -47.58 -15.13
CA PHE A 267 28.63 -47.36 -14.03
C PHE A 267 29.22 -46.36 -13.02
N GLN A 268 30.49 -46.54 -12.63
CA GLN A 268 31.19 -45.64 -11.71
C GLN A 268 31.33 -44.22 -12.28
N GLY A 269 31.55 -44.07 -13.59
CA GLY A 269 31.49 -42.76 -14.27
C GLY A 269 30.16 -42.05 -14.07
N ARG A 270 29.06 -42.68 -14.52
CA ARG A 270 27.69 -42.15 -14.36
C ARG A 270 27.29 -41.91 -12.91
N ARG A 271 27.79 -42.72 -11.96
CA ARG A 271 27.58 -42.52 -10.52
C ARG A 271 28.19 -41.20 -10.02
N ARG A 272 29.36 -40.80 -10.52
CA ARG A 272 29.99 -39.51 -10.18
C ARG A 272 29.21 -38.33 -10.76
N GLU A 273 28.83 -38.40 -12.03
CA GLU A 273 28.01 -37.38 -12.70
C GLU A 273 26.69 -37.12 -11.95
N ASN A 274 25.97 -38.20 -11.59
CA ASN A 274 24.74 -38.13 -10.79
C ASN A 274 24.97 -37.53 -9.39
N ALA A 275 26.13 -37.74 -8.78
CA ALA A 275 26.46 -37.19 -7.47
C ALA A 275 26.78 -35.68 -7.55
N GLU A 276 27.44 -35.22 -8.62
CA GLU A 276 27.72 -33.81 -8.88
C GLU A 276 26.44 -33.02 -9.20
N GLU A 277 25.50 -33.61 -9.96
CA GLU A 277 24.16 -33.04 -10.17
C GLU A 277 23.41 -32.84 -8.83
N LEU A 278 23.43 -33.84 -7.94
CA LEU A 278 22.79 -33.74 -6.62
C LEU A 278 23.51 -32.75 -5.69
N VAL A 279 24.83 -32.61 -5.77
CA VAL A 279 25.60 -31.61 -5.01
C VAL A 279 25.28 -30.19 -5.48
N THR A 280 25.24 -29.94 -6.80
CA THR A 280 24.89 -28.62 -7.34
C THR A 280 23.43 -28.24 -7.03
N LYS A 281 22.50 -29.20 -7.12
CA LYS A 281 21.09 -29.02 -6.69
C LYS A 281 20.96 -28.66 -5.20
N LEU A 282 21.69 -29.33 -4.32
CA LEU A 282 21.71 -29.01 -2.89
C LEU A 282 22.35 -27.64 -2.61
N ALA A 283 23.44 -27.29 -3.29
CA ALA A 283 24.08 -25.98 -3.17
C ALA A 283 23.14 -24.84 -3.62
N GLY A 284 22.34 -25.04 -4.66
CA GLY A 284 21.30 -24.10 -5.09
C GLY A 284 20.22 -23.89 -4.02
N LEU A 285 19.74 -24.96 -3.38
CA LEU A 285 18.78 -24.87 -2.28
C LEU A 285 19.38 -24.21 -1.03
N ASP A 286 20.65 -24.49 -0.70
CA ASP A 286 21.35 -23.81 0.40
C ASP A 286 21.55 -22.31 0.13
N ALA A 287 21.83 -21.91 -1.12
CA ALA A 287 21.87 -20.51 -1.53
C ALA A 287 20.48 -19.83 -1.43
N GLU A 288 19.41 -20.50 -1.88
CA GLU A 288 18.03 -20.04 -1.72
C GLU A 288 17.62 -19.86 -0.24
N ILE A 289 18.10 -20.74 0.65
CA ILE A 289 17.88 -20.70 2.10
C ILE A 289 18.70 -19.56 2.73
N ALA A 290 19.96 -19.40 2.35
CA ALA A 290 20.83 -18.33 2.84
C ALA A 290 20.30 -16.95 2.43
N HIS A 291 19.83 -16.80 1.18
CA HIS A 291 19.22 -15.56 0.69
C HIS A 291 17.98 -15.18 1.51
N ARG A 292 17.04 -16.13 1.72
CA ARG A 292 15.84 -15.86 2.53
C ARG A 292 16.16 -15.58 4.00
N LYS A 293 17.15 -16.27 4.60
CA LYS A 293 17.65 -15.92 5.95
C LYS A 293 18.23 -14.50 6.00
N GLY A 294 18.92 -14.06 4.95
CA GLY A 294 19.39 -12.68 4.78
C GLY A 294 18.25 -11.67 4.75
N LEU A 295 17.20 -11.92 3.96
CA LEU A 295 15.99 -11.08 3.94
C LEU A 295 15.30 -11.04 5.31
N LEU A 296 15.19 -12.17 6.02
CA LEU A 296 14.62 -12.21 7.37
C LEU A 296 15.44 -11.40 8.39
N ALA A 297 16.76 -11.42 8.31
CA ALA A 297 17.62 -10.57 9.14
C ALA A 297 17.43 -9.07 8.82
N GLN A 298 17.21 -8.74 7.54
CA GLN A 298 16.97 -7.36 7.07
C GLN A 298 15.50 -6.92 7.19
N ALA A 299 14.60 -7.77 7.69
CA ALA A 299 13.20 -7.40 7.94
C ALA A 299 13.04 -6.40 9.09
N VAL A 300 14.03 -6.29 9.98
CA VAL A 300 14.14 -5.24 10.99
C VAL A 300 15.14 -4.21 10.48
N ALA A 301 14.65 -3.10 9.95
CA ALA A 301 15.50 -2.00 9.51
C ALA A 301 16.01 -1.22 10.72
N THR A 302 17.29 -0.84 10.71
CA THR A 302 17.97 -0.18 11.84
C THR A 302 18.60 1.16 11.44
N ALA A 303 18.80 2.05 12.40
CA ALA A 303 19.31 3.39 12.13
C ALA A 303 20.79 3.35 11.70
N PRO A 304 21.18 4.01 10.58
CA PRO A 304 22.55 3.96 10.05
C PRO A 304 23.50 4.99 10.68
N LEU A 305 22.99 5.88 11.53
CA LEU A 305 23.68 6.89 12.34
C LEU A 305 22.80 7.28 13.53
N ASP A 306 23.35 7.99 14.51
CA ASP A 306 22.58 8.57 15.62
C ASP A 306 21.85 9.83 15.15
N GLY A 307 20.55 9.97 15.44
CA GLY A 307 19.76 11.12 15.00
C GLY A 307 18.28 11.09 15.41
N VAL A 308 17.50 11.99 14.83
CA VAL A 308 16.04 12.04 14.93
C VAL A 308 15.43 11.33 13.71
N LEU A 309 14.36 10.58 13.94
CA LEU A 309 13.59 9.92 12.90
C LEU A 309 12.56 10.85 12.25
N VAL A 310 12.56 10.93 10.93
CA VAL A 310 11.58 11.63 10.10
C VAL A 310 10.95 10.62 9.13
N TYR A 311 9.64 10.67 8.92
CA TYR A 311 8.97 9.77 7.97
C TYR A 311 9.17 10.25 6.53
N GLY A 312 9.40 9.31 5.62
CA GLY A 312 9.44 9.62 4.19
C GLY A 312 8.05 9.93 3.63
N GLU A 313 8.02 10.80 2.63
CA GLU A 313 6.88 10.95 1.73
C GLU A 313 7.08 9.94 0.59
N THR A 314 6.13 8.99 0.45
CA THR A 314 6.32 7.85 -0.45
C THR A 314 5.19 7.74 -1.46
N HIS A 315 5.56 7.53 -2.73
CA HIS A 315 4.62 7.33 -3.83
C HIS A 315 4.01 5.93 -3.75
N LEU A 316 2.92 5.82 -2.99
CA LEU A 316 2.20 4.58 -2.64
C LEU A 316 1.18 4.14 -3.71
N GLY A 317 1.43 4.47 -4.99
CA GLY A 317 0.65 3.96 -6.13
C GLY A 317 -0.53 4.82 -6.58
N GLY A 318 -0.63 6.07 -6.14
CA GLY A 318 -1.60 7.06 -6.63
C GLY A 318 -0.94 8.43 -6.85
N ALA A 319 -1.68 9.38 -7.45
CA ALA A 319 -1.20 10.72 -7.79
C ALA A 319 -1.05 11.69 -6.57
N ARG A 320 -0.81 11.14 -5.37
CA ARG A 320 -0.50 11.90 -4.15
C ARG A 320 0.55 11.17 -3.34
N GLU A 321 1.44 11.93 -2.74
CA GLU A 321 2.30 11.44 -1.66
C GLU A 321 1.46 11.15 -0.41
N GLU A 322 1.58 9.94 0.11
CA GLU A 322 1.13 9.61 1.47
C GLU A 322 2.35 9.53 2.40
N LYS A 323 2.22 10.11 3.60
CA LYS A 323 3.17 9.86 4.69
C LYS A 323 3.18 8.37 5.03
N VAL A 324 4.38 7.82 5.21
CA VAL A 324 4.57 6.43 5.63
C VAL A 324 3.87 6.15 6.96
N ARG A 325 3.18 5.01 7.03
CA ARG A 325 2.42 4.52 8.18
C ARG A 325 2.52 3.01 8.32
N ALA A 326 2.30 2.47 9.51
CA ALA A 326 2.07 1.04 9.69
C ALA A 326 0.88 0.59 8.81
N GLY A 327 0.99 -0.59 8.20
CA GLY A 327 0.05 -1.07 7.18
C GLY A 327 0.34 -0.60 5.74
N ALA A 328 1.24 0.36 5.52
CA ALA A 328 1.66 0.75 4.17
C ALA A 328 2.50 -0.34 3.48
N ARG A 329 2.43 -0.42 2.15
CA ARG A 329 3.24 -1.35 1.32
C ARG A 329 4.52 -0.68 0.85
N THR A 330 5.65 -1.33 1.09
CA THR A 330 6.97 -0.89 0.62
C THR A 330 7.34 -1.52 -0.72
N HIS A 331 8.31 -0.93 -1.40
CA HIS A 331 9.01 -1.52 -2.54
C HIS A 331 10.51 -1.61 -2.22
N GLN A 332 11.17 -2.66 -2.72
CA GLN A 332 12.60 -2.86 -2.50
C GLN A 332 13.42 -1.65 -2.95
N GLY A 333 14.36 -1.21 -2.11
CA GLY A 333 15.26 -0.10 -2.41
C GLY A 333 14.62 1.30 -2.38
N ARG A 334 13.29 1.43 -2.28
CA ARG A 334 12.66 2.74 -2.04
C ARG A 334 12.89 3.20 -0.60
N PRO A 335 13.20 4.48 -0.36
CA PRO A 335 13.24 5.05 0.98
C PRO A 335 11.91 4.88 1.71
N VAL A 336 11.97 4.69 3.03
CA VAL A 336 10.78 4.56 3.91
C VAL A 336 10.84 5.61 5.02
N VAL A 337 12.02 5.82 5.60
CA VAL A 337 12.27 6.82 6.64
C VAL A 337 13.67 7.45 6.47
N GLN A 338 13.85 8.60 7.11
CA GLN A 338 15.05 9.42 7.10
C GLN A 338 15.54 9.54 8.55
N VAL A 339 16.82 9.28 8.81
CA VAL A 339 17.45 9.58 10.11
C VAL A 339 18.37 10.78 9.92
N ALA A 340 18.09 11.84 10.68
CA ALA A 340 18.65 13.17 10.48
C ALA A 340 19.32 13.68 11.77
N GLN A 341 20.50 14.30 11.68
CA GLN A 341 21.23 14.75 12.87
C GLN A 341 20.75 16.12 13.35
N PRO A 342 20.17 16.25 14.56
CA PRO A 342 19.54 17.51 15.01
C PRO A 342 20.55 18.61 15.37
N GLY A 343 21.84 18.27 15.53
CA GLY A 343 22.89 19.22 15.91
C GLY A 343 23.59 19.92 14.74
N GLU A 344 23.23 19.61 13.48
CA GLU A 344 23.78 20.27 12.29
C GLU A 344 22.66 20.59 11.29
N LEU A 345 22.38 21.88 11.13
CA LEU A 345 21.27 22.40 10.35
C LEU A 345 21.79 23.37 9.27
N ASP A 346 21.23 23.25 8.09
CA ASP A 346 21.34 24.24 7.02
C ASP A 346 19.93 24.85 6.77
N LEU A 347 19.89 26.03 6.17
CA LEU A 347 18.69 26.65 5.61
C LEU A 347 18.66 26.40 4.11
N GLU A 348 17.58 25.83 3.59
CA GLU A 348 17.27 25.93 2.16
C GLU A 348 16.40 27.18 1.92
N LEU A 349 16.92 28.09 1.11
CA LEU A 349 16.42 29.44 0.82
C LEU A 349 15.77 29.46 -0.56
N VAL A 350 14.50 29.84 -0.64
CA VAL A 350 13.78 30.05 -1.90
C VAL A 350 13.89 31.51 -2.29
N LEU A 351 14.64 31.80 -3.36
CA LEU A 351 14.88 33.14 -3.89
C LEU A 351 14.12 33.35 -5.20
N ALA A 352 13.50 34.52 -5.37
CA ALA A 352 12.95 34.91 -6.67
C ALA A 352 14.08 35.05 -7.69
N HIS A 353 13.82 34.68 -8.95
CA HIS A 353 14.86 34.62 -10.00
C HIS A 353 15.65 35.93 -10.18
N ARG A 354 15.01 37.09 -10.01
CA ARG A 354 15.65 38.41 -10.07
C ARG A 354 16.68 38.61 -8.96
N ASP A 355 16.34 38.23 -7.74
CA ASP A 355 17.14 38.54 -6.55
C ASP A 355 18.26 37.51 -6.36
N ALA A 356 18.02 36.25 -6.76
CA ALA A 356 19.02 35.18 -6.79
C ALA A 356 20.30 35.53 -7.57
N LEU A 357 20.22 36.43 -8.57
CA LEU A 357 21.37 36.93 -9.33
C LEU A 357 22.27 37.89 -8.53
N THR A 358 21.76 38.47 -7.43
CA THR A 358 22.50 39.42 -6.57
C THR A 358 23.16 38.74 -5.36
N VAL A 359 22.71 37.53 -5.02
CA VAL A 359 23.14 36.76 -3.85
C VAL A 359 24.41 35.96 -4.18
N ARG A 360 25.38 35.94 -3.24
CA ARG A 360 26.68 35.28 -3.42
C ARG A 360 27.06 34.37 -2.24
N PRO A 361 27.81 33.27 -2.48
CA PRO A 361 28.36 32.47 -1.39
C PRO A 361 29.22 33.30 -0.44
N GLY A 362 29.17 32.98 0.84
CA GLY A 362 29.90 33.67 1.90
C GLY A 362 29.18 34.86 2.54
N GLN A 363 28.06 35.33 1.98
CA GLN A 363 27.24 36.41 2.57
C GLN A 363 26.58 35.97 3.89
N PRO A 364 26.39 36.90 4.85
CA PRO A 364 25.66 36.66 6.09
C PRO A 364 24.15 36.66 5.85
N VAL A 365 23.44 35.78 6.56
CA VAL A 365 21.99 35.65 6.54
C VAL A 365 21.48 35.70 7.97
N THR A 366 20.62 36.66 8.29
CA THR A 366 19.90 36.70 9.57
C THR A 366 18.51 36.12 9.37
N PHE A 367 18.05 35.21 10.22
CA PHE A 367 16.74 34.58 10.09
C PHE A 367 15.96 34.54 11.41
N GLU A 368 14.64 34.55 11.30
CA GLU A 368 13.69 34.40 12.42
C GLU A 368 12.74 33.23 12.13
N LEU A 369 12.44 32.45 13.16
CA LEU A 369 11.51 31.30 13.08
C LEU A 369 10.07 31.81 12.96
N ALA A 370 9.29 31.30 12.00
CA ALA A 370 7.89 31.70 11.85
C ALA A 370 7.03 31.35 13.09
N ALA A 371 7.42 30.32 13.84
CA ALA A 371 6.80 29.91 15.10
C ALA A 371 7.24 30.72 16.33
N TYR A 372 8.36 31.46 16.25
CA TYR A 372 8.92 32.27 17.35
C TYR A 372 9.45 33.62 16.84
N PRO A 373 8.55 34.57 16.47
CA PRO A 373 8.94 35.89 15.99
C PRO A 373 9.80 36.67 17.00
N GLY A 374 10.75 37.46 16.52
CA GLY A 374 11.57 38.36 17.34
C GLY A 374 12.87 37.76 17.89
N LYS A 375 13.11 36.44 17.77
CA LYS A 375 14.42 35.84 18.05
C LYS A 375 15.18 35.58 16.75
N ARG A 376 16.29 36.28 16.57
CA ARG A 376 17.17 36.21 15.40
C ARG A 376 18.27 35.18 15.58
N TYR A 377 18.60 34.53 14.47
CA TYR A 377 19.67 33.56 14.34
C TYR A 377 20.56 33.87 13.14
N SER A 378 21.81 33.39 13.15
CA SER A 378 22.83 33.65 12.13
C SER A 378 23.14 32.43 11.28
N ALA A 379 23.15 32.62 9.97
CA ALA A 379 23.58 31.63 8.98
C ALA A 379 24.51 32.28 7.93
N ARG A 380 25.21 31.45 7.14
CA ARG A 380 26.11 31.91 6.08
C ARG A 380 25.90 31.12 4.80
N ILE A 381 25.76 31.80 3.65
CA ILE A 381 25.51 31.13 2.37
C ILE A 381 26.71 30.26 1.98
N VAL A 382 26.49 28.97 1.75
CA VAL A 382 27.53 28.01 1.34
C VAL A 382 27.42 27.65 -0.14
N LYS A 383 26.19 27.57 -0.68
CA LYS A 383 25.94 27.09 -2.04
C LYS A 383 24.73 27.78 -2.68
N LEU A 384 24.80 28.10 -3.96
CA LEU A 384 23.62 28.37 -4.79
C LEU A 384 23.41 27.20 -5.76
N ARG A 385 22.16 26.81 -6.01
CA ARG A 385 21.79 25.90 -7.10
C ARG A 385 21.36 26.76 -8.30
N GLN A 386 22.01 26.59 -9.45
CA GLN A 386 21.73 27.35 -10.68
C GLN A 386 20.61 26.72 -11.54
N ALA A 387 19.95 25.67 -11.06
CA ALA A 387 18.88 24.97 -11.78
C ALA A 387 17.50 25.45 -11.31
N LEU A 388 16.62 25.77 -12.28
CA LEU A 388 15.20 26.03 -12.03
C LEU A 388 14.52 24.74 -11.52
N SER A 389 14.16 24.71 -10.23
CA SER A 389 13.42 23.59 -9.65
C SER A 389 11.93 23.75 -9.96
N GLY A 390 11.53 23.34 -11.16
CA GLY A 390 10.14 23.33 -11.61
C GLY A 390 9.33 22.21 -10.96
N THR A 391 9.03 22.32 -9.66
CA THR A 391 8.07 21.43 -9.01
C THR A 391 6.65 21.72 -9.52
N GLN A 392 6.13 20.87 -10.40
CA GLN A 392 4.72 20.88 -10.77
C GLN A 392 3.86 20.46 -9.57
N THR A 393 3.36 21.43 -8.81
CA THR A 393 2.22 21.23 -7.90
C THR A 393 0.97 21.81 -8.54
N GLU A 394 0.02 20.95 -8.88
CA GLU A 394 -1.24 21.33 -9.51
C GLU A 394 -2.12 22.14 -8.54
N ARG A 395 -2.08 23.47 -8.65
CA ARG A 395 -3.07 24.35 -8.05
C ARG A 395 -3.27 25.60 -8.91
N TRP A 396 -4.45 25.72 -9.48
CA TRP A 396 -4.82 26.83 -10.37
C TRP A 396 -4.90 28.18 -9.63
N ILE A 397 -4.95 29.26 -10.42
CA ILE A 397 -5.21 30.66 -10.00
C ILE A 397 -4.03 31.44 -9.37
N PHE A 398 -2.76 31.15 -9.69
CA PHE A 398 -1.67 32.15 -9.60
C PHE A 398 -0.57 31.89 -10.66
N PRO A 399 0.12 32.94 -11.17
CA PRO A 399 1.27 32.77 -12.05
C PRO A 399 2.50 32.26 -11.26
N VAL A 400 3.10 31.17 -11.72
CA VAL A 400 4.28 30.57 -11.09
C VAL A 400 5.52 31.45 -11.36
N VAL A 401 5.99 32.15 -10.33
CA VAL A 401 7.26 32.89 -10.39
C VAL A 401 8.42 31.89 -10.38
N PRO A 402 9.38 31.95 -11.33
CA PRO A 402 10.55 31.10 -11.28
C PRO A 402 11.39 31.41 -10.03
N ALA A 403 11.75 30.36 -9.29
CA ALA A 403 12.55 30.43 -8.08
C ALA A 403 13.86 29.64 -8.22
N LEU A 404 14.88 30.04 -7.45
CA LEU A 404 16.19 29.40 -7.36
C LEU A 404 16.53 29.13 -5.89
N ASN A 405 17.09 27.96 -5.62
CA ASN A 405 17.41 27.52 -4.26
C ASN A 405 18.85 27.87 -3.87
N ALA A 406 19.04 28.48 -2.71
CA ALA A 406 20.35 28.61 -2.06
C ALA A 406 20.40 27.82 -0.75
N THR A 407 21.59 27.48 -0.29
CA THR A 407 21.82 26.74 0.96
C THR A 407 22.76 27.54 1.84
N ALA A 408 22.34 27.84 3.08
CA ALA A 408 23.13 28.57 4.06
C ALA A 408 23.31 27.75 5.34
N GLN A 409 24.54 27.57 5.78
CA GLN A 409 24.85 26.83 7.00
C GLN A 409 24.49 27.67 8.23
N VAL A 410 23.73 27.10 9.17
CA VAL A 410 23.43 27.75 10.46
C VAL A 410 24.67 27.71 11.35
N LEU A 411 24.99 28.82 11.99
CA LEU A 411 26.21 28.98 12.80
C LEU A 411 25.99 28.68 14.29
N GLU A 412 24.73 28.71 14.74
CA GLU A 412 24.32 28.58 16.13
C GLU A 412 23.65 27.23 16.41
N ARG A 413 23.78 26.73 17.64
CA ARG A 413 23.17 25.47 18.10
C ARG A 413 22.21 25.78 19.26
N ASP A 414 20.93 25.93 18.94
CA ASP A 414 19.87 26.28 19.88
C ASP A 414 18.76 25.21 19.88
N PRO A 415 18.29 24.70 21.04
CA PRO A 415 17.22 23.69 21.12
C PRO A 415 15.86 24.08 20.52
N LEU A 416 15.64 25.36 20.21
CA LEU A 416 14.44 25.84 19.51
C LEU A 416 14.51 25.61 17.99
N LEU A 417 15.69 25.44 17.41
CA LEU A 417 15.86 25.16 15.98
C LEU A 417 15.52 23.69 15.70
N ARG A 418 14.41 23.45 14.98
CA ARG A 418 13.97 22.10 14.60
C ARG A 418 13.85 21.94 13.09
N LEU A 419 14.05 20.71 12.63
CA LEU A 419 13.88 20.29 11.24
C LEU A 419 12.47 20.64 10.73
N GLY A 420 12.37 21.08 9.47
CA GLY A 420 11.10 21.42 8.82
C GLY A 420 10.46 22.75 9.26
N MET A 421 11.05 23.47 10.22
CA MET A 421 10.54 24.80 10.61
C MET A 421 10.74 25.82 9.48
N THR A 422 9.65 26.48 9.11
CA THR A 422 9.67 27.63 8.21
C THR A 422 10.27 28.85 8.90
N CYS A 423 11.11 29.55 8.16
CA CYS A 423 11.89 30.69 8.60
C CYS A 423 11.69 31.85 7.60
N ARG A 424 11.75 33.09 8.09
CA ARG A 424 11.99 34.25 7.22
C ARG A 424 13.42 34.72 7.43
N SER A 425 14.15 34.77 6.33
CA SER A 425 15.55 35.23 6.31
C SER A 425 15.67 36.55 5.58
N ARG A 426 16.48 37.45 6.13
CA ARG A 426 17.01 38.62 5.45
C ARG A 426 18.46 38.36 5.07
N ILE A 427 18.73 38.40 3.77
CA ILE A 427 20.08 38.42 3.22
C ILE A 427 20.47 39.89 3.08
N ALA A 428 21.55 40.29 3.75
CA ALA A 428 22.09 41.64 3.61
C ALA A 428 22.80 41.75 2.25
N LEU A 429 22.33 42.66 1.38
CA LEU A 429 23.11 43.09 0.22
C LEU A 429 24.11 44.17 0.65
N GLU A 430 25.09 44.43 -0.22
CA GLU A 430 26.09 45.46 0.03
C GLU A 430 25.42 46.86 -0.05
N PRO A 431 25.56 47.72 0.98
CA PRO A 431 24.84 48.99 1.06
C PRO A 431 25.33 49.97 0.00
N ARG A 432 24.39 50.67 -0.65
CA ARG A 432 24.68 51.57 -1.77
C ARG A 432 24.67 53.02 -1.31
N ASP A 433 25.69 53.77 -1.72
CA ASP A 433 25.73 55.23 -1.58
C ASP A 433 24.75 55.88 -2.59
N VAL A 434 23.85 56.73 -2.09
CA VAL A 434 22.74 57.33 -2.84
C VAL A 434 22.76 58.85 -2.67
N ALA A 435 22.64 59.57 -3.80
CA ALA A 435 22.85 61.02 -3.85
C ALA A 435 21.68 61.85 -3.27
N LEU A 436 20.43 61.37 -3.38
CA LEU A 436 19.23 62.06 -2.91
C LEU A 436 18.20 61.08 -2.36
N ALA A 437 17.70 61.33 -1.15
CA ALA A 437 16.60 60.58 -0.54
C ALA A 437 15.65 61.50 0.25
N ILE A 438 14.38 61.10 0.35
CA ILE A 438 13.30 61.81 1.07
C ILE A 438 12.48 60.86 1.97
N PRO A 439 11.78 61.38 3.00
CA PRO A 439 10.84 60.59 3.80
C PRO A 439 9.66 60.07 2.97
N ALA A 440 9.32 58.79 3.11
CA ALA A 440 8.26 58.15 2.31
C ALA A 440 6.87 58.83 2.47
N ALA A 441 6.53 59.27 3.69
CA ALA A 441 5.25 59.90 4.02
C ALA A 441 4.98 61.25 3.32
N ALA A 442 5.99 61.86 2.70
CA ALA A 442 5.84 63.14 1.99
C ALA A 442 5.41 63.01 0.53
N VAL A 443 5.27 61.76 0.02
CA VAL A 443 4.92 61.45 -1.37
C VAL A 443 3.46 61.03 -1.48
N SER A 444 2.67 61.74 -2.29
CA SER A 444 1.31 61.37 -2.66
C SER A 444 1.20 61.25 -4.19
N GLY A 445 0.83 60.06 -4.69
CA GLY A 445 0.65 59.81 -6.13
C GLY A 445 1.89 60.07 -7.00
N GLY A 446 3.09 59.83 -6.48
CA GLY A 446 4.36 60.14 -7.17
C GLY A 446 4.71 61.63 -7.20
N ARG A 447 4.08 62.44 -6.34
CA ARG A 447 4.29 63.88 -6.23
C ARG A 447 4.53 64.28 -4.78
N VAL A 448 5.25 65.38 -4.58
CA VAL A 448 5.51 65.99 -3.28
C VAL A 448 4.98 67.42 -3.28
N GLN A 449 4.37 67.89 -2.18
CA GLN A 449 3.90 69.27 -2.06
C GLN A 449 4.97 70.12 -1.40
N LEU A 450 5.56 71.05 -2.13
CA LEU A 450 6.59 71.98 -1.65
C LEU A 450 6.04 72.94 -0.58
N ALA A 451 6.93 73.53 0.22
CA ALA A 451 6.61 74.51 1.27
C ALA A 451 5.85 75.74 0.74
N GLY A 452 6.05 76.10 -0.54
CA GLY A 452 5.24 77.10 -1.25
C GLY A 452 3.85 76.63 -1.70
N GLY A 453 3.37 75.48 -1.21
CA GLY A 453 2.09 74.86 -1.56
C GLY A 453 2.03 74.14 -2.93
N GLN A 454 3.08 74.26 -3.75
CA GLN A 454 3.12 73.72 -5.11
C GLN A 454 3.44 72.21 -5.15
N TRP A 455 2.65 71.43 -5.89
CA TRP A 455 2.92 70.00 -6.11
C TRP A 455 3.93 69.78 -7.25
N ARG A 456 4.96 68.97 -7.03
CA ARG A 456 5.97 68.59 -8.03
C ARG A 456 6.08 67.07 -8.16
N ALA A 457 6.17 66.55 -9.38
CA ALA A 457 6.36 65.12 -9.66
C ALA A 457 7.83 64.69 -9.55
N ILE A 458 8.08 63.44 -9.16
CA ILE A 458 9.43 62.89 -8.92
C ILE A 458 9.61 61.49 -9.53
N GLU A 459 10.83 61.17 -9.95
CA GLU A 459 11.26 59.81 -10.34
C GLU A 459 12.01 59.17 -9.16
N THR A 460 11.62 57.96 -8.76
CA THR A 460 12.11 57.29 -7.55
C THR A 460 12.96 56.04 -7.87
N GLY A 461 13.92 55.74 -6.99
CA GLY A 461 14.87 54.64 -7.13
C GLY A 461 14.70 53.55 -6.07
N ILE A 462 15.80 53.16 -5.43
CA ILE A 462 15.81 52.20 -4.32
C ILE A 462 15.17 52.84 -3.07
N GLN A 463 14.36 52.09 -2.34
CA GLN A 463 13.71 52.56 -1.11
C GLN A 463 13.91 51.58 0.05
N ASP A 464 13.92 52.12 1.27
CA ASP A 464 13.72 51.40 2.51
C ASP A 464 12.36 51.77 3.13
N LEU A 465 12.16 51.52 4.43
CA LEU A 465 10.88 51.80 5.12
C LEU A 465 10.66 53.27 5.44
N ASP A 466 11.74 54.03 5.66
CA ASP A 466 11.70 55.44 6.06
C ASP A 466 11.97 56.35 4.86
N ARG A 467 12.83 55.92 3.92
CA ARG A 467 13.41 56.76 2.87
C ARG A 467 13.31 56.16 1.46
N ILE A 468 13.07 57.03 0.51
CA ILE A 468 12.99 56.72 -0.93
C ILE A 468 14.09 57.50 -1.67
N GLU A 469 14.92 56.81 -2.45
CA GLU A 469 15.85 57.45 -3.42
C GLU A 469 15.08 58.27 -4.44
N VAL A 470 15.53 59.49 -4.71
CA VAL A 470 14.98 60.33 -5.78
C VAL A 470 16.00 60.46 -6.89
N LEU A 471 15.70 59.85 -8.03
CA LEU A 471 16.54 59.88 -9.23
C LEU A 471 16.41 61.21 -9.98
N ARG A 472 15.19 61.78 -10.04
CA ARG A 472 14.90 63.09 -10.64
C ARG A 472 13.69 63.79 -9.99
N GLY A 473 13.59 65.11 -10.18
CA GLY A 473 12.41 65.92 -9.81
C GLY A 473 12.55 66.72 -8.52
N LEU A 474 13.55 66.45 -7.69
CA LEU A 474 13.93 67.27 -6.53
C LEU A 474 15.39 67.70 -6.62
N ALA A 475 15.68 68.88 -6.08
CA ALA A 475 17.04 69.33 -5.79
C ALA A 475 17.41 69.06 -4.32
N GLY A 476 18.71 68.99 -4.02
CA GLY A 476 19.18 68.82 -2.64
C GLY A 476 18.80 70.00 -1.76
N GLY A 477 17.98 69.76 -0.72
CA GLY A 477 17.63 70.75 0.31
C GLY A 477 16.19 71.29 0.34
N GLU A 478 15.30 70.92 -0.60
CA GLU A 478 13.90 71.40 -0.68
C GLU A 478 12.97 70.88 0.45
N LEU A 479 11.76 71.48 0.63
CA LEU A 479 10.88 71.47 1.86
C LEU A 479 9.34 71.32 1.54
N LEU A 480 8.42 70.78 2.42
CA LEU A 480 7.07 70.18 2.05
C LEU A 480 5.76 70.43 3.00
N ARG A 481 4.42 70.25 2.62
CA ARG A 481 3.13 70.89 3.23
C ARG A 481 1.59 70.25 3.21
N PRO A 482 0.42 70.93 3.66
CA PRO A 482 -1.09 70.51 3.76
C PRO A 482 -2.39 71.48 3.40
N GLN A 483 -3.73 71.21 3.75
CA GLN A 483 -5.08 71.90 3.29
C GLN A 483 -6.54 71.68 4.05
N GLN A 484 -7.66 72.55 3.98
CA GLN A 484 -9.17 72.39 4.49
C GLN A 484 -10.41 73.34 3.93
N ALA A 485 -11.78 73.23 4.28
CA ALA A 485 -13.05 74.05 3.85
C ALA A 485 -14.53 73.92 4.57
N VAL A 486 -15.65 74.75 4.33
CA VAL A 486 -17.09 74.82 5.01
C VAL A 486 -18.41 75.51 4.27
N GLY A 487 -19.74 75.52 4.75
CA GLY A 487 -21.03 76.24 4.21
C GLY A 487 -22.52 76.15 4.90
N GLY A 488 -23.69 76.81 4.46
CA GLY A 488 -25.16 76.78 5.05
C GLY A 488 -26.45 77.60 4.43
N ALA A 489 -27.78 77.50 4.89
CA ALA A 489 -29.11 78.16 4.34
C ALA A 489 -30.53 78.24 5.18
N GLN A 490 -31.76 78.73 4.69
CA GLN A 490 -33.12 79.08 5.41
C GLN A 490 -34.59 79.09 4.63
N VAL A 491 -35.86 79.20 5.26
CA VAL A 491 -37.31 79.18 4.64
C VAL A 491 -38.63 79.90 5.35
N THR A 492 -39.98 79.57 5.10
CA THR A 492 -41.29 80.47 5.14
C THR A 492 -42.72 80.18 5.90
N ALA A 493 -44.02 80.23 5.33
CA ALA A 493 -45.37 80.71 5.99
C ALA A 493 -46.89 80.12 5.65
N PRO A 494 -48.10 80.56 6.24
CA PRO A 494 -49.50 79.85 6.33
C PRO A 494 -50.98 80.50 5.99
N ARG A 495 -52.19 79.88 6.36
CA ARG A 495 -53.73 80.07 6.06
C ARG A 495 -54.80 79.79 7.26
N ARG A 496 -56.16 79.56 7.08
CA ARG A 496 -57.30 79.22 8.05
C ARG A 496 -58.26 77.98 7.80
N VAL A 497 -58.86 77.36 8.87
CA VAL A 497 -59.86 76.20 8.93
C VAL A 497 -60.81 76.14 10.21
N ARG A 498 -61.52 75.02 10.55
CA ARG A 498 -62.47 74.82 11.70
C ARG A 498 -62.37 73.48 12.47
N VAL A 499 -62.84 73.44 13.74
CA VAL A 499 -62.98 72.25 14.64
C VAL A 499 -64.38 71.59 14.56
N ARG A 500 -64.45 70.25 14.61
CA ARG A 500 -65.71 69.45 14.66
C ARG A 500 -65.66 68.32 15.70
N ARG A 501 -66.76 67.67 16.04
CA ARG A 501 -66.77 66.43 16.84
C ARG A 501 -67.12 65.20 15.99
N GLY A 502 -66.58 64.04 16.33
CA GLY A 502 -66.84 62.82 15.55
C GLY A 502 -66.18 61.54 16.07
N ARG A 503 -66.28 60.48 15.27
CA ARG A 503 -65.57 59.21 15.45
C ARG A 503 -64.31 59.23 14.60
N LEU A 504 -63.14 59.03 15.21
CA LEU A 504 -61.87 58.86 14.50
C LEU A 504 -61.49 57.38 14.48
N ARG A 505 -61.15 56.84 13.30
CA ARG A 505 -60.45 55.54 13.20
C ARG A 505 -58.98 55.81 12.99
N VAL A 506 -58.13 55.12 13.74
CA VAL A 506 -56.67 55.19 13.63
C VAL A 506 -56.22 53.94 12.90
N THR A 507 -55.98 54.07 11.59
CA THR A 507 -55.55 52.94 10.75
C THR A 507 -54.06 52.97 10.46
N SER A 508 -53.41 51.82 10.57
CA SER A 508 -52.05 51.60 10.05
C SER A 508 -52.17 51.01 8.65
N ASP A 509 -51.71 51.76 7.65
CA ASP A 509 -51.49 51.20 6.32
C ASP A 509 -50.29 50.25 6.32
N ALA A 510 -50.40 49.18 5.55
CA ALA A 510 -49.37 48.16 5.37
C ALA A 510 -49.39 47.64 3.93
N SER A 511 -48.24 47.21 3.41
CA SER A 511 -48.17 46.53 2.10
C SER A 511 -47.56 45.15 2.24
N GLY A 512 -48.16 44.17 1.57
CA GLY A 512 -47.87 42.76 1.77
C GLY A 512 -48.16 41.88 0.56
N GLN A 513 -48.02 40.58 0.74
CA GLN A 513 -48.35 39.56 -0.26
C GLN A 513 -49.26 38.47 0.32
N LEU A 514 -50.08 37.89 -0.55
CA LEU A 514 -50.84 36.67 -0.25
C LEU A 514 -49.90 35.45 -0.30
N GLU A 515 -49.92 34.63 0.74
CA GLU A 515 -49.23 33.34 0.82
C GLU A 515 -50.25 32.21 1.05
N ALA A 516 -49.98 31.04 0.49
CA ALA A 516 -50.69 29.81 0.84
C ALA A 516 -50.23 29.31 2.22
N VAL A 517 -51.15 28.81 3.05
CA VAL A 517 -50.82 28.34 4.40
C VAL A 517 -50.00 27.04 4.38
N THR A 518 -50.29 26.13 3.44
CA THR A 518 -49.52 24.88 3.25
C THR A 518 -48.77 24.93 1.93
N VAL A 519 -47.44 24.87 2.01
CA VAL A 519 -46.53 24.81 0.86
C VAL A 519 -45.57 23.62 1.03
N ARG A 520 -45.25 22.92 -0.05
CA ARG A 520 -44.27 21.83 -0.06
C ARG A 520 -43.22 22.04 -1.13
N ASP A 521 -41.97 22.14 -0.70
CA ASP A 521 -40.80 22.15 -1.58
C ASP A 521 -40.67 20.84 -2.36
N VAL A 522 -40.31 20.97 -3.63
CA VAL A 522 -39.94 19.84 -4.49
C VAL A 522 -38.44 19.90 -4.72
N ILE A 523 -37.74 18.96 -4.08
CA ILE A 523 -36.29 18.74 -4.19
C ILE A 523 -36.01 17.42 -4.90
N VAL A 524 -34.93 17.36 -5.69
CA VAL A 524 -34.37 16.08 -6.16
C VAL A 524 -33.28 15.66 -5.19
N ARG A 525 -33.35 14.43 -4.68
CA ARG A 525 -32.52 13.96 -3.54
C ARG A 525 -31.31 13.13 -3.92
N GLU A 526 -31.24 12.68 -5.17
CA GLU A 526 -30.18 11.82 -5.68
C GLU A 526 -29.84 12.32 -7.09
N LEU A 527 -28.81 13.15 -7.20
CA LEU A 527 -28.29 13.71 -8.45
C LEU A 527 -26.76 13.84 -8.38
N ASP A 528 -26.07 13.31 -9.38
CA ASP A 528 -24.62 13.41 -9.52
C ASP A 528 -24.25 14.82 -10.05
N GLY A 529 -24.35 15.82 -9.18
CA GLY A 529 -24.12 17.24 -9.50
C GLY A 529 -25.38 17.97 -9.96
N GLN A 530 -25.56 18.11 -11.29
CA GLN A 530 -26.63 18.92 -11.89
C GLN A 530 -27.35 18.20 -13.03
N ALA A 531 -28.66 18.43 -13.14
CA ALA A 531 -29.54 17.85 -14.15
C ALA A 531 -30.31 18.93 -14.91
N LYS A 532 -30.34 18.85 -16.24
CA LYS A 532 -31.14 19.78 -17.05
C LYS A 532 -32.63 19.42 -17.03
N VAL A 533 -33.47 20.44 -16.93
CA VAL A 533 -34.93 20.32 -17.04
C VAL A 533 -35.33 20.24 -18.51
N LEU A 534 -35.82 19.08 -18.97
CA LEU A 534 -36.40 18.93 -20.31
C LEU A 534 -37.86 19.41 -20.37
N TRP A 535 -38.59 19.30 -19.27
CA TRP A 535 -39.97 19.74 -19.14
C TRP A 535 -40.30 20.04 -17.67
N VAL A 536 -41.11 21.07 -17.43
CA VAL A 536 -41.66 21.41 -16.12
C VAL A 536 -43.12 21.81 -16.27
N ALA A 537 -43.93 21.52 -15.25
CA ALA A 537 -45.30 22.00 -15.16
C ALA A 537 -45.34 23.54 -15.15
N ARG A 538 -46.40 24.12 -15.73
CA ARG A 538 -46.55 25.58 -15.80
C ARG A 538 -46.76 26.18 -14.41
N ASP A 539 -46.20 27.36 -14.20
CA ASP A 539 -46.50 28.18 -13.02
C ASP A 539 -48.02 28.41 -12.92
N GLY A 540 -48.60 28.18 -11.73
CA GLY A 540 -50.04 28.22 -11.52
C GLY A 540 -50.83 26.99 -11.97
N ALA A 541 -50.20 25.91 -12.47
CA ALA A 541 -50.90 24.68 -12.85
C ALA A 541 -51.38 23.88 -11.63
N ALA A 542 -52.65 23.44 -11.63
CA ALA A 542 -53.18 22.53 -10.63
C ALA A 542 -52.76 21.07 -10.93
N VAL A 543 -52.29 20.36 -9.90
CA VAL A 543 -51.73 19.00 -10.00
C VAL A 543 -52.19 18.11 -8.83
N LYS A 544 -52.21 16.80 -9.04
CA LYS A 544 -52.54 15.78 -8.04
C LYS A 544 -51.30 15.11 -7.47
N ARG A 545 -51.36 14.65 -6.22
CA ARG A 545 -50.28 13.85 -5.61
C ARG A 545 -49.90 12.67 -6.50
N GLY A 546 -48.62 12.55 -6.84
CA GLY A 546 -48.07 11.52 -7.75
C GLY A 546 -48.10 11.87 -9.24
N GLU A 547 -48.69 13.00 -9.63
CA GLU A 547 -48.66 13.51 -11.01
C GLU A 547 -47.27 14.03 -11.38
N VAL A 548 -46.85 13.88 -12.64
CA VAL A 548 -45.51 14.31 -13.10
C VAL A 548 -45.46 15.82 -13.25
N ILE A 549 -44.52 16.46 -12.56
CA ILE A 549 -44.36 17.91 -12.46
C ILE A 549 -43.04 18.43 -13.05
N ALA A 550 -42.03 17.57 -13.20
CA ALA A 550 -40.87 17.85 -14.04
C ALA A 550 -40.29 16.55 -14.63
N ARG A 551 -39.60 16.69 -15.77
CA ARG A 551 -38.77 15.65 -16.37
C ARG A 551 -37.38 16.22 -16.66
N LEU A 552 -36.37 15.46 -16.26
CA LEU A 552 -34.96 15.82 -16.40
C LEU A 552 -34.34 15.08 -17.60
N GLU A 553 -33.09 15.41 -17.93
CA GLU A 553 -32.34 14.78 -19.01
C GLU A 553 -31.97 13.31 -18.69
N GLU A 554 -32.90 12.38 -18.97
CA GLU A 554 -32.74 10.95 -18.71
C GLU A 554 -31.53 10.30 -19.38
N GLN A 555 -31.07 10.81 -20.53
CA GLN A 555 -30.11 10.09 -21.37
C GLN A 555 -28.74 9.95 -20.69
N ALA A 556 -28.24 11.01 -20.06
CA ALA A 556 -27.00 10.95 -19.28
C ALA A 556 -27.06 9.91 -18.15
N PHE A 557 -28.19 9.82 -17.44
CA PHE A 557 -28.40 8.83 -16.38
C PHE A 557 -28.55 7.41 -16.92
N ARG A 558 -29.24 7.24 -18.06
CA ARG A 558 -29.41 5.94 -18.76
C ARG A 558 -28.06 5.38 -19.20
N ASP A 559 -27.23 6.22 -19.82
CA ASP A 559 -25.94 5.82 -20.37
C ASP A 559 -24.93 5.54 -19.24
N ALA A 560 -24.90 6.38 -18.20
CA ALA A 560 -24.07 6.17 -17.00
C ALA A 560 -24.50 4.95 -16.16
N LEU A 561 -25.79 4.58 -16.17
CA LEU A 561 -26.29 3.35 -15.56
C LEU A 561 -25.94 2.12 -16.41
N ALA A 562 -26.00 2.22 -17.74
CA ALA A 562 -25.59 1.16 -18.65
C ALA A 562 -24.09 0.85 -18.52
N GLU A 563 -23.24 1.89 -18.43
CA GLU A 563 -21.80 1.76 -18.18
C GLU A 563 -21.51 0.98 -16.89
N LYS A 564 -22.09 1.40 -15.75
CA LYS A 564 -21.85 0.70 -14.46
C LYS A 564 -22.44 -0.71 -14.42
N LYS A 565 -23.54 -0.97 -15.12
CA LYS A 565 -24.08 -2.34 -15.29
C LYS A 565 -23.16 -3.22 -16.13
N LEU A 566 -22.55 -2.69 -17.19
CA LEU A 566 -21.57 -3.42 -18.00
C LEU A 566 -20.29 -3.70 -17.19
N GLU A 567 -19.80 -2.74 -16.41
CA GLU A 567 -18.65 -2.94 -15.50
C GLU A 567 -18.95 -3.98 -14.41
N LEU A 568 -20.19 -4.01 -13.90
CA LEU A 568 -20.64 -5.06 -13.00
C LEU A 568 -20.61 -6.44 -13.68
N GLU A 569 -21.19 -6.57 -14.87
CA GLU A 569 -21.26 -7.83 -15.62
C GLU A 569 -19.87 -8.37 -16.00
N THR A 570 -18.95 -7.50 -16.45
CA THR A 570 -17.56 -7.90 -16.71
C THR A 570 -16.85 -8.35 -15.43
N THR A 571 -17.06 -7.66 -14.31
CA THR A 571 -16.49 -8.05 -13.01
C THR A 571 -17.08 -9.36 -12.48
N GLU A 572 -18.35 -9.67 -12.74
CA GLU A 572 -18.94 -10.96 -12.39
C GLU A 572 -18.39 -12.10 -13.26
N LYS A 573 -18.06 -11.83 -14.53
CA LYS A 573 -17.32 -12.77 -15.40
C LYS A 573 -15.86 -12.94 -14.94
N GLU A 574 -15.14 -11.87 -14.58
CA GLU A 574 -13.82 -11.94 -13.93
C GLU A 574 -13.85 -12.85 -12.71
N ARG A 575 -14.86 -12.68 -11.84
CA ARG A 575 -15.07 -13.52 -10.65
C ARG A 575 -15.30 -14.99 -11.01
N ALA A 576 -16.12 -15.27 -12.02
CA ALA A 576 -16.42 -16.63 -12.45
C ALA A 576 -15.17 -17.35 -12.99
N VAL A 577 -14.35 -16.67 -13.79
CA VAL A 577 -13.06 -17.16 -14.29
C VAL A 577 -12.09 -17.41 -13.13
N GLN A 578 -11.95 -16.46 -12.20
CA GLN A 578 -11.08 -16.61 -11.02
C GLN A 578 -11.51 -17.79 -10.14
N LEU A 579 -12.82 -18.02 -9.97
CA LEU A 579 -13.36 -19.13 -9.20
C LEU A 579 -13.14 -20.48 -9.90
N ALA A 580 -13.28 -20.53 -11.22
CA ALA A 580 -12.98 -21.73 -12.00
C ALA A 580 -11.49 -22.10 -11.95
N GLY A 581 -10.59 -21.12 -12.10
CA GLY A 581 -9.15 -21.31 -11.96
C GLY A 581 -8.76 -21.79 -10.55
N ALA A 582 -9.31 -21.18 -9.51
CA ALA A 582 -9.08 -21.59 -8.12
C ALA A 582 -9.56 -23.03 -7.84
N ARG A 583 -10.67 -23.47 -8.44
CA ARG A 583 -11.17 -24.85 -8.34
C ARG A 583 -10.24 -25.84 -9.03
N ALA A 584 -9.89 -25.61 -10.30
CA ALA A 584 -9.00 -26.48 -11.06
C ALA A 584 -7.61 -26.62 -10.39
N GLN A 585 -7.09 -25.53 -9.83
CA GLN A 585 -5.84 -25.55 -9.07
C GLN A 585 -5.96 -26.30 -7.74
N ALA A 586 -7.10 -26.19 -7.03
CA ALA A 586 -7.36 -26.94 -5.81
C ALA A 586 -7.55 -28.44 -6.06
N GLU A 587 -8.18 -28.83 -7.18
CA GLU A 587 -8.31 -30.21 -7.65
C GLU A 587 -6.94 -30.80 -8.02
N LYS A 588 -6.13 -30.06 -8.78
CA LYS A 588 -4.75 -30.46 -9.11
C LYS A 588 -3.90 -30.69 -7.86
N LEU A 589 -3.87 -29.72 -6.92
CA LEU A 589 -3.12 -29.87 -5.67
C LEU A 589 -3.71 -30.96 -4.76
N GLY A 590 -5.02 -31.24 -4.88
CA GLY A 590 -5.67 -32.38 -4.23
C GLY A 590 -5.21 -33.72 -4.81
N ALA A 591 -5.04 -33.83 -6.12
CA ALA A 591 -4.49 -35.01 -6.78
C ALA A 591 -3.00 -35.22 -6.44
N GLU A 592 -2.19 -34.16 -6.45
CA GLU A 592 -0.78 -34.21 -6.02
C GLU A 592 -0.66 -34.69 -4.56
N LEU A 593 -1.52 -34.22 -3.66
CA LEU A 593 -1.58 -34.70 -2.27
C LEU A 593 -2.13 -36.13 -2.14
N ALA A 594 -3.02 -36.56 -3.03
CA ALA A 594 -3.53 -37.94 -3.05
C ALA A 594 -2.44 -38.94 -3.47
N VAL A 595 -1.67 -38.62 -4.53
CA VAL A 595 -0.51 -39.42 -4.96
C VAL A 595 0.53 -39.50 -3.84
N ALA A 596 0.92 -38.37 -3.24
CA ALA A 596 1.90 -38.37 -2.15
C ALA A 596 1.43 -39.23 -0.94
N ARG A 597 0.12 -39.29 -0.65
CA ARG A 597 -0.43 -40.16 0.39
C ARG A 597 -0.38 -41.64 0.01
N GLN A 598 -0.64 -41.97 -1.25
CA GLN A 598 -0.50 -43.34 -1.77
C GLN A 598 0.97 -43.78 -1.76
N ASP A 599 1.91 -42.91 -2.14
CA ASP A 599 3.35 -43.15 -2.02
C ASP A 599 3.77 -43.44 -0.57
N LEU A 600 3.21 -42.71 0.40
CA LEU A 600 3.46 -42.94 1.83
C LEU A 600 2.85 -44.26 2.31
N GLU A 601 1.62 -44.58 1.91
CA GLU A 601 0.97 -45.87 2.23
C GLU A 601 1.80 -47.04 1.68
N LEU A 602 2.14 -46.99 0.39
CA LEU A 602 3.01 -47.97 -0.27
C LEU A 602 4.38 -48.09 0.41
N ALA A 603 5.06 -46.98 0.72
CA ALA A 603 6.35 -47.00 1.42
C ALA A 603 6.25 -47.61 2.83
N THR A 604 5.16 -47.34 3.58
CA THR A 604 4.96 -47.95 4.90
C THR A 604 4.64 -49.45 4.81
N LEU A 605 3.94 -49.89 3.77
CA LEU A 605 3.71 -51.31 3.48
C LEU A 605 5.01 -52.00 3.05
N GLU A 606 5.81 -51.41 2.15
CA GLU A 606 7.15 -51.89 1.79
C GLU A 606 8.03 -52.05 3.03
N HIS A 607 8.06 -51.04 3.92
CA HIS A 607 8.86 -51.11 5.15
C HIS A 607 8.35 -52.18 6.12
N ALA A 608 7.04 -52.31 6.32
CA ALA A 608 6.45 -53.35 7.16
C ALA A 608 6.70 -54.78 6.63
N LEU A 609 6.71 -54.96 5.30
CA LEU A 609 7.12 -56.23 4.66
C LEU A 609 8.63 -56.47 4.82
N THR A 610 9.45 -55.43 4.64
CA THR A 610 10.91 -55.49 4.80
C THR A 610 11.31 -55.94 6.21
N GLU A 611 10.68 -55.41 7.27
CA GLU A 611 10.97 -55.83 8.65
C GLU A 611 10.46 -57.26 8.98
N ARG A 612 9.39 -57.73 8.33
CA ARG A 612 8.89 -59.12 8.47
C ARG A 612 9.77 -60.14 7.73
N GLY A 613 10.46 -59.71 6.66
CA GLY A 613 11.25 -60.57 5.79
C GLY A 613 10.39 -61.49 4.90
N LYS A 614 11.02 -62.49 4.28
CA LYS A 614 10.34 -63.43 3.37
C LYS A 614 9.15 -64.12 4.04
N SER A 615 8.10 -64.37 3.27
CA SER A 615 6.87 -64.99 3.77
C SER A 615 7.10 -66.43 4.26
N PRO A 616 6.19 -66.97 5.11
CA PRO A 616 6.29 -68.36 5.55
C PRO A 616 6.26 -69.38 4.41
N ARG A 617 5.62 -69.07 3.27
CA ARG A 617 5.63 -69.92 2.07
C ARG A 617 7.00 -69.92 1.41
N GLU A 618 7.52 -68.76 1.04
CA GLU A 618 8.86 -68.64 0.40
C GLU A 618 9.99 -69.21 1.29
N ARG A 619 9.82 -69.20 2.62
CA ARG A 619 10.73 -69.89 3.56
C ARG A 619 10.58 -71.40 3.47
N ALA A 620 9.36 -71.94 3.51
CA ALA A 620 9.09 -73.37 3.36
C ALA A 620 9.51 -73.90 1.99
N ASP A 621 9.32 -73.12 0.91
CA ASP A 621 9.75 -73.48 -0.45
C ASP A 621 11.28 -73.62 -0.53
N LEU A 622 12.03 -72.67 0.06
CA LEU A 622 13.50 -72.75 0.13
C LEU A 622 14.01 -73.86 1.08
N GLU A 623 13.26 -74.16 2.15
CA GLU A 623 13.55 -75.29 3.04
C GLU A 623 13.24 -76.64 2.38
N HIS A 624 12.28 -76.68 1.44
CA HIS A 624 12.03 -77.82 0.56
C HIS A 624 13.13 -77.98 -0.50
N ASP A 625 13.57 -76.91 -1.17
CA ASP A 625 14.74 -76.91 -2.06
C ASP A 625 15.98 -77.49 -1.36
N LEU A 626 16.23 -77.08 -0.11
CA LEU A 626 17.31 -77.61 0.72
C LEU A 626 17.11 -79.10 1.06
N SER A 627 15.88 -79.53 1.33
CA SER A 627 15.58 -80.95 1.55
C SER A 627 15.86 -81.79 0.30
N LEU A 628 15.44 -81.33 -0.88
CA LEU A 628 15.71 -82.01 -2.16
C LEU A 628 17.22 -82.10 -2.44
N ALA A 629 17.94 -80.98 -2.36
CA ALA A 629 19.38 -80.95 -2.60
C ALA A 629 20.18 -81.78 -1.57
N THR A 630 19.64 -81.98 -0.36
CA THR A 630 20.25 -82.87 0.65
C THR A 630 20.03 -84.35 0.29
N LEU A 631 18.82 -84.73 -0.15
CA LEU A 631 18.53 -86.09 -0.64
C LEU A 631 19.35 -86.44 -1.90
N ASP A 632 19.56 -85.49 -2.82
CA ASP A 632 20.42 -85.68 -3.99
C ASP A 632 21.90 -85.92 -3.59
N LEU A 633 22.38 -85.21 -2.57
CA LEU A 633 23.72 -85.42 -2.01
C LEU A 633 23.85 -86.79 -1.35
N GLU A 634 22.88 -87.19 -0.52
CA GLU A 634 22.85 -88.51 0.13
C GLU A 634 22.81 -89.65 -0.89
N ALA A 635 22.03 -89.50 -1.97
CA ALA A 635 21.97 -90.44 -3.08
C ALA A 635 23.30 -90.51 -3.86
N ALA A 636 23.95 -89.37 -4.11
CA ALA A 636 25.26 -89.32 -4.76
C ALA A 636 26.38 -89.93 -3.90
N GLN A 637 26.38 -89.65 -2.59
CA GLN A 637 27.29 -90.24 -1.62
C GLN A 637 27.11 -91.77 -1.52
N SER A 638 25.87 -92.24 -1.43
CA SER A 638 25.55 -93.68 -1.32
C SER A 638 26.03 -94.46 -2.55
N ARG A 639 25.81 -93.91 -3.76
CA ARG A 639 26.30 -94.51 -5.02
C ARG A 639 27.83 -94.53 -5.07
N LEU A 640 28.48 -93.41 -4.72
CA LEU A 640 29.93 -93.32 -4.66
C LEU A 640 30.53 -94.34 -3.67
N GLN A 641 29.95 -94.50 -2.48
CA GLN A 641 30.43 -95.45 -1.47
C GLN A 641 30.35 -96.89 -2.00
N VAL A 642 29.21 -97.30 -2.57
CA VAL A 642 29.05 -98.65 -3.13
C VAL A 642 30.07 -98.91 -4.25
N THR A 643 30.30 -97.93 -5.14
CA THR A 643 31.31 -98.08 -6.21
C THR A 643 32.75 -98.08 -5.65
N LEU A 644 33.05 -97.34 -4.58
CA LEU A 644 34.35 -97.43 -3.88
C LEU A 644 34.57 -98.80 -3.25
N GLU A 645 33.56 -99.39 -2.62
CA GLU A 645 33.63 -100.76 -2.07
C GLU A 645 33.76 -101.84 -3.15
N LEU A 646 33.21 -101.62 -4.35
CA LEU A 646 33.40 -102.49 -5.52
C LEU A 646 34.78 -102.30 -6.17
N ALA A 647 35.28 -101.06 -6.23
CA ALA A 647 36.63 -100.75 -6.71
C ALA A 647 37.70 -101.37 -5.80
N ALA A 648 37.52 -101.33 -4.47
CA ALA A 648 38.39 -101.99 -3.50
C ALA A 648 38.43 -103.52 -3.65
N LYS A 649 37.36 -104.12 -4.21
CA LYS A 649 37.28 -105.56 -4.57
C LYS A 649 37.78 -105.84 -6.00
N GLY A 650 38.18 -104.81 -6.75
CA GLY A 650 38.67 -104.91 -8.13
C GLY A 650 37.58 -105.08 -9.20
N HIS A 651 36.34 -104.67 -8.90
CA HIS A 651 35.16 -104.86 -9.78
C HIS A 651 34.60 -103.56 -10.40
N ALA A 652 35.18 -102.39 -10.11
CA ALA A 652 34.78 -101.10 -10.70
C ALA A 652 35.99 -100.30 -11.18
N ALA A 653 35.80 -99.42 -12.17
CA ALA A 653 36.88 -98.69 -12.82
C ALA A 653 37.24 -97.38 -12.10
N ALA A 654 38.51 -96.98 -12.13
CA ALA A 654 38.98 -95.72 -11.55
C ALA A 654 38.32 -94.48 -12.20
N SER A 655 37.98 -94.56 -13.48
CA SER A 655 37.21 -93.54 -14.21
C SER A 655 35.79 -93.37 -13.68
N GLU A 656 35.10 -94.48 -13.37
CA GLU A 656 33.74 -94.49 -12.83
C GLU A 656 33.69 -93.91 -11.41
N VAL A 657 34.69 -94.25 -10.58
CA VAL A 657 34.89 -93.60 -9.28
C VAL A 657 35.12 -92.09 -9.45
N LYS A 658 35.95 -91.67 -10.41
CA LYS A 658 36.23 -90.25 -10.69
C LYS A 658 34.95 -89.49 -11.12
N GLU A 659 34.12 -90.10 -11.96
CA GLU A 659 32.82 -89.53 -12.38
C GLU A 659 31.84 -89.41 -11.20
N LEU A 660 31.73 -90.43 -10.35
CA LEU A 660 30.86 -90.40 -9.17
C LEU A 660 31.37 -89.43 -8.08
N THR A 661 32.69 -89.29 -7.91
CA THR A 661 33.24 -88.27 -7.01
C THR A 661 32.84 -86.86 -7.45
N ALA A 662 32.91 -86.55 -8.75
CA ALA A 662 32.51 -85.26 -9.30
C ALA A 662 31.00 -85.01 -9.18
N LYS A 663 30.15 -86.01 -9.45
CA LYS A 663 28.70 -85.90 -9.25
C LYS A 663 28.34 -85.59 -7.78
N ARG A 664 29.06 -86.19 -6.83
CA ARG A 664 28.91 -85.93 -5.39
C ARG A 664 29.43 -84.54 -4.98
N ASP A 665 30.49 -84.01 -5.61
CA ASP A 665 30.90 -82.61 -5.42
C ASP A 665 29.84 -81.62 -5.92
N VAL A 666 29.27 -81.86 -7.11
CA VAL A 666 28.19 -81.02 -7.68
C VAL A 666 26.96 -81.02 -6.76
N ALA A 667 26.54 -82.18 -6.26
CA ALA A 667 25.44 -82.28 -5.30
C ALA A 667 25.77 -81.57 -3.96
N ALA A 668 27.02 -81.65 -3.48
CA ALA A 668 27.45 -80.97 -2.27
C ALA A 668 27.44 -79.43 -2.43
N ALA A 669 27.88 -78.93 -3.58
CA ALA A 669 27.80 -77.51 -3.93
C ALA A 669 26.35 -77.02 -4.05
N ALA A 670 25.47 -77.80 -4.68
CA ALA A 670 24.04 -77.50 -4.79
C ALA A 670 23.36 -77.43 -3.40
N ARG A 671 23.64 -78.40 -2.52
CA ARG A 671 23.16 -78.41 -1.13
C ARG A 671 23.71 -77.23 -0.32
N GLY A 672 24.98 -76.88 -0.50
CA GLY A 672 25.59 -75.70 0.11
C GLY A 672 24.91 -74.39 -0.33
N LEU A 673 24.64 -74.25 -1.62
CA LEU A 673 23.89 -73.10 -2.16
C LEU A 673 22.47 -73.03 -1.61
N ALA A 674 21.76 -74.15 -1.48
CA ALA A 674 20.43 -74.21 -0.87
C ALA A 674 20.45 -73.83 0.62
N GLN A 675 21.45 -74.29 1.37
CA GLN A 675 21.64 -73.94 2.79
C GLN A 675 21.81 -72.42 2.96
N VAL A 676 22.68 -71.79 2.14
CA VAL A 676 22.90 -70.34 2.15
C VAL A 676 21.63 -69.56 1.78
N LYS A 677 20.83 -70.03 0.81
CA LYS A 677 19.53 -69.42 0.46
C LYS A 677 18.54 -69.43 1.64
N VAL A 678 18.48 -70.53 2.39
CA VAL A 678 17.63 -70.68 3.59
C VAL A 678 18.11 -69.78 4.72
N GLU A 679 19.42 -69.73 4.98
CA GLU A 679 19.99 -68.84 6.01
C GLU A 679 19.74 -67.36 5.70
N LEU A 680 19.88 -66.95 4.42
CA LEU A 680 19.53 -65.60 3.97
C LEU A 680 18.02 -65.30 4.14
N ALA A 681 17.14 -66.30 3.92
CA ALA A 681 15.70 -66.17 4.14
C ALA A 681 15.32 -66.08 5.63
N ARG A 682 16.09 -66.72 6.51
CA ARG A 682 15.93 -66.68 7.98
C ARG A 682 16.46 -65.38 8.58
N ALA A 683 17.59 -64.87 8.11
CA ALA A 683 18.15 -63.56 8.51
C ALA A 683 17.22 -62.37 8.17
N GLY A 684 16.37 -62.51 7.15
CA GLY A 684 15.44 -61.48 6.71
C GLY A 684 16.13 -60.34 5.94
N ALA A 685 15.48 -59.18 5.85
CA ALA A 685 16.06 -58.05 5.14
C ALA A 685 17.36 -57.57 5.80
N THR A 686 18.34 -57.22 4.97
CA THR A 686 19.64 -56.70 5.42
C THR A 686 19.51 -55.33 6.07
N ARG A 687 20.53 -54.93 6.83
CA ARG A 687 20.62 -53.58 7.44
C ARG A 687 20.52 -52.45 6.41
N ALA A 688 20.99 -52.69 5.18
CA ALA A 688 20.89 -51.72 4.08
C ALA A 688 19.45 -51.58 3.58
N GLU A 689 18.76 -52.70 3.35
CA GLU A 689 17.37 -52.71 2.87
C GLU A 689 16.39 -52.12 3.89
N ARG A 690 16.53 -52.47 5.18
CA ARG A 690 15.73 -51.86 6.26
C ARG A 690 15.91 -50.35 6.33
N LYS A 691 17.17 -49.88 6.29
CA LYS A 691 17.49 -48.44 6.27
C LYS A 691 16.91 -47.74 5.03
N LYS A 692 17.03 -48.37 3.85
CA LYS A 692 16.47 -47.87 2.59
C LYS A 692 14.94 -47.74 2.66
N ALA A 693 14.25 -48.74 3.21
CA ALA A 693 12.79 -48.70 3.38
C ALA A 693 12.34 -47.63 4.38
N ALA A 694 13.04 -47.47 5.51
CA ALA A 694 12.77 -46.38 6.45
C ALA A 694 12.96 -44.99 5.81
N LEU A 695 14.05 -44.78 5.05
CA LEU A 695 14.29 -43.53 4.33
C LEU A 695 13.25 -43.26 3.23
N ARG A 696 12.68 -44.30 2.59
CA ARG A 696 11.54 -44.15 1.66
C ARG A 696 10.28 -43.67 2.39
N VAL A 697 10.00 -44.19 3.59
CA VAL A 697 8.89 -43.71 4.44
C VAL A 697 9.09 -42.24 4.81
N ASP A 698 10.27 -41.85 5.30
CA ASP A 698 10.55 -40.46 5.67
C ASP A 698 10.44 -39.51 4.47
N LYS A 699 10.96 -39.91 3.30
CA LYS A 699 10.82 -39.17 2.03
C LYS A 699 9.35 -38.95 1.66
N ALA A 700 8.53 -40.00 1.68
CA ALA A 700 7.12 -39.92 1.34
C ALA A 700 6.29 -39.14 2.40
N ARG A 701 6.70 -39.19 3.67
CA ARG A 701 6.06 -38.43 4.75
C ARG A 701 6.29 -36.93 4.59
N LEU A 702 7.50 -36.55 4.16
CA LEU A 702 7.89 -35.17 3.88
C LEU A 702 7.26 -34.64 2.58
N SER A 703 7.08 -35.46 1.55
CA SER A 703 6.36 -35.07 0.33
C SER A 703 4.87 -34.80 0.61
N VAL A 704 4.22 -35.60 1.47
CA VAL A 704 2.85 -35.34 1.96
C VAL A 704 2.75 -34.01 2.70
N GLU A 705 3.73 -33.67 3.55
CA GLU A 705 3.71 -32.39 4.25
C GLU A 705 3.87 -31.20 3.28
N LEU A 706 4.81 -31.29 2.34
CA LEU A 706 5.02 -30.28 1.29
C LEU A 706 3.78 -30.09 0.40
N ALA A 707 3.18 -31.18 -0.10
CA ALA A 707 1.97 -31.14 -0.93
C ALA A 707 0.80 -30.51 -0.15
N ARG A 708 0.63 -30.88 1.12
CA ARG A 708 -0.38 -30.29 2.00
C ARG A 708 -0.15 -28.80 2.24
N GLN A 709 1.09 -28.37 2.49
CA GLN A 709 1.41 -26.95 2.68
C GLN A 709 1.18 -26.13 1.39
N LYS A 710 1.50 -26.69 0.22
CA LYS A 710 1.20 -26.07 -1.08
C LYS A 710 -0.32 -25.94 -1.29
N GLN A 711 -1.11 -26.97 -0.98
CA GLN A 711 -2.58 -26.89 -1.02
C GLN A 711 -3.16 -25.88 -0.02
N GLU A 712 -2.74 -25.90 1.24
CA GLU A 712 -3.24 -24.98 2.28
C GLU A 712 -2.85 -23.51 2.03
N THR A 713 -1.74 -23.26 1.35
CA THR A 713 -1.31 -21.90 1.01
C THR A 713 -2.01 -21.38 -0.23
N GLU A 714 -2.20 -22.21 -1.26
CA GLU A 714 -2.96 -21.81 -2.45
C GLU A 714 -4.45 -21.61 -2.14
N ALA A 715 -5.04 -22.42 -1.25
CA ALA A 715 -6.40 -22.18 -0.76
C ALA A 715 -6.55 -20.83 -0.02
N LYS A 716 -5.47 -20.26 0.53
CA LYS A 716 -5.47 -18.95 1.19
C LYS A 716 -5.27 -17.81 0.18
N THR A 717 -4.34 -17.93 -0.77
CA THR A 717 -4.13 -16.92 -1.84
C THR A 717 -5.36 -16.80 -2.74
N SER A 718 -5.91 -17.91 -3.24
CA SER A 718 -7.13 -17.91 -4.06
C SER A 718 -8.34 -17.35 -3.31
N ARG A 719 -8.49 -17.62 -2.00
CA ARG A 719 -9.55 -17.00 -1.17
C ARG A 719 -9.39 -15.48 -1.05
N LEU A 720 -8.17 -14.99 -0.85
CA LEU A 720 -7.90 -13.55 -0.77
C LEU A 720 -8.09 -12.84 -2.13
N ALA A 721 -7.78 -13.52 -3.24
CA ALA A 721 -8.03 -13.02 -4.59
C ALA A 721 -9.55 -12.86 -4.84
N LEU A 722 -10.34 -13.91 -4.58
CA LEU A 722 -11.80 -13.87 -4.70
C LEU A 722 -12.41 -12.79 -3.80
N SER A 723 -11.97 -12.69 -2.54
CA SER A 723 -12.47 -11.68 -1.59
C SER A 723 -12.24 -10.23 -2.06
N ARG A 724 -11.21 -9.95 -2.86
CA ARG A 724 -11.01 -8.61 -3.45
C ARG A 724 -12.02 -8.33 -4.57
N ILE A 725 -12.33 -9.33 -5.39
CA ILE A 725 -13.35 -9.21 -6.45
C ILE A 725 -14.74 -9.11 -5.82
N ASP A 726 -15.03 -9.86 -4.76
CA ASP A 726 -16.28 -9.75 -3.99
C ASP A 726 -16.48 -8.35 -3.41
N LEU A 727 -15.42 -7.69 -2.91
CA LEU A 727 -15.47 -6.31 -2.46
C LEU A 727 -15.65 -5.30 -3.62
N LYS A 728 -15.00 -5.50 -4.76
CA LYS A 728 -15.23 -4.70 -5.99
C LYS A 728 -16.69 -4.80 -6.44
N LEU A 729 -17.24 -6.01 -6.46
CA LEU A 729 -18.66 -6.28 -6.79
C LEU A 729 -19.63 -5.65 -5.79
N ALA A 730 -19.35 -5.73 -4.48
CA ALA A 730 -20.18 -5.09 -3.47
C ALA A 730 -20.17 -3.55 -3.59
N GLY A 731 -19.07 -2.95 -4.04
CA GLY A 731 -18.99 -1.55 -4.42
C GLY A 731 -19.81 -1.23 -5.68
N LEU A 732 -19.56 -1.95 -6.78
CA LEU A 732 -20.24 -1.75 -8.06
C LEU A 732 -21.76 -1.94 -7.97
N LYS A 733 -22.25 -2.90 -7.18
CA LYS A 733 -23.69 -3.09 -6.98
C LYS A 733 -24.34 -1.88 -6.32
N ARG A 734 -23.74 -1.34 -5.24
CA ARG A 734 -24.22 -0.09 -4.61
C ARG A 734 -24.21 1.11 -5.55
N GLU A 735 -23.25 1.18 -6.47
CA GLU A 735 -23.18 2.25 -7.47
C GLU A 735 -24.24 2.07 -8.57
N VAL A 736 -24.50 0.84 -9.02
CA VAL A 736 -25.61 0.51 -9.92
C VAL A 736 -26.96 0.80 -9.26
N ASP A 737 -27.13 0.47 -7.97
CA ASP A 737 -28.34 0.76 -7.19
C ASP A 737 -28.55 2.28 -7.09
N ARG A 738 -27.51 3.05 -6.73
CA ARG A 738 -27.55 4.53 -6.69
C ARG A 738 -27.91 5.11 -8.05
N ARG A 739 -27.23 4.69 -9.12
CA ARG A 739 -27.48 5.20 -10.49
C ARG A 739 -28.86 4.80 -11.01
N ALA A 740 -29.44 3.68 -10.56
CA ALA A 740 -30.82 3.30 -10.86
C ALA A 740 -31.84 4.20 -10.15
N SER A 741 -31.57 4.61 -8.91
CA SER A 741 -32.44 5.52 -8.15
C SER A 741 -32.31 7.00 -8.60
N MET A 742 -31.13 7.43 -9.04
CA MET A 742 -30.94 8.68 -9.81
C MET A 742 -31.75 8.66 -11.11
N MET A 743 -31.71 7.56 -11.86
CA MET A 743 -32.51 7.37 -13.08
C MET A 743 -34.01 7.44 -12.81
N ALA A 744 -34.49 6.90 -11.68
CA ALA A 744 -35.88 7.06 -11.25
C ALA A 744 -36.21 8.53 -10.88
N SER A 745 -35.27 9.23 -10.24
CA SER A 745 -35.39 10.63 -9.85
C SER A 745 -35.44 11.61 -11.03
N ALA A 746 -35.15 11.16 -12.26
CA ALA A 746 -35.32 11.96 -13.48
C ALA A 746 -36.79 12.29 -13.82
N THR A 747 -37.76 11.54 -13.28
CA THR A 747 -39.19 11.87 -13.36
C THR A 747 -39.68 12.36 -11.99
N VAL A 748 -39.86 13.67 -11.86
CA VAL A 748 -40.25 14.31 -10.59
C VAL A 748 -41.78 14.36 -10.48
N THR A 749 -42.32 13.89 -9.36
CA THR A 749 -43.78 13.78 -9.12
C THR A 749 -44.23 14.60 -7.91
N ALA A 750 -45.50 15.05 -7.92
CA ALA A 750 -46.02 15.97 -6.92
C ALA A 750 -46.16 15.32 -5.52
N PRO A 751 -45.56 15.90 -4.45
CA PRO A 751 -45.60 15.32 -3.10
C PRO A 751 -46.96 15.49 -2.40
N ALA A 752 -47.84 16.33 -2.95
CA ALA A 752 -49.23 16.54 -2.55
C ALA A 752 -50.05 16.96 -3.80
N SER A 753 -51.36 17.06 -3.65
CA SER A 753 -52.21 17.79 -4.61
C SER A 753 -52.17 19.28 -4.27
N GLY A 754 -52.27 20.15 -5.27
CA GLY A 754 -52.22 21.60 -5.08
C GLY A 754 -51.87 22.32 -6.38
N THR A 755 -51.35 23.54 -6.28
CA THR A 755 -50.91 24.36 -7.41
C THR A 755 -49.40 24.49 -7.45
N VAL A 756 -48.82 24.32 -8.63
CA VAL A 756 -47.39 24.50 -8.92
C VAL A 756 -47.02 25.99 -8.79
N VAL A 757 -45.96 26.26 -8.03
CA VAL A 757 -45.31 27.57 -7.94
C VAL A 757 -43.84 27.38 -8.32
N LEU A 758 -43.39 28.00 -9.41
CA LEU A 758 -42.00 27.90 -9.86
C LEU A 758 -41.12 28.87 -9.07
N LEU A 759 -40.06 28.32 -8.46
CA LEU A 759 -39.10 29.11 -7.68
C LEU A 759 -38.07 29.80 -8.58
N GLU A 760 -37.60 30.95 -8.13
CA GLU A 760 -36.47 31.65 -8.74
C GLU A 760 -35.15 31.01 -8.29
N HIS A 761 -34.31 30.67 -9.25
CA HIS A 761 -32.96 30.16 -9.01
C HIS A 761 -31.96 30.84 -9.96
N TRP A 762 -30.66 30.65 -9.72
CA TRP A 762 -29.62 31.25 -10.55
C TRP A 762 -29.37 30.39 -11.80
N GLY A 763 -30.10 30.69 -12.87
CA GLY A 763 -29.97 30.07 -14.18
C GLY A 763 -28.83 30.66 -15.02
N SER A 764 -28.72 30.24 -16.28
CA SER A 764 -27.66 30.69 -17.20
C SER A 764 -27.72 32.18 -17.54
N SER A 765 -28.91 32.77 -17.47
CA SER A 765 -29.21 34.20 -17.69
C SER A 765 -29.25 35.04 -16.40
N GLY A 766 -28.96 34.45 -15.23
CA GLY A 766 -29.08 35.08 -13.91
C GLY A 766 -30.28 34.56 -13.12
N LEU A 767 -30.79 35.36 -12.17
CA LEU A 767 -31.92 34.97 -11.32
C LEU A 767 -33.22 34.90 -12.14
N GLN A 768 -33.81 33.70 -12.29
CA GLN A 768 -35.03 33.47 -13.06
C GLN A 768 -35.85 32.31 -12.50
N LYS A 769 -37.17 32.30 -12.75
CA LYS A 769 -38.03 31.13 -12.48
C LYS A 769 -37.60 29.96 -13.36
N THR A 770 -37.65 28.74 -12.81
CA THR A 770 -37.18 27.53 -13.52
C THR A 770 -37.81 27.33 -14.90
N THR A 771 -36.98 27.28 -15.94
CA THR A 771 -37.38 27.08 -17.35
C THR A 771 -36.82 25.78 -17.94
N ILE A 772 -37.21 25.46 -19.18
CA ILE A 772 -36.67 24.33 -19.93
C ILE A 772 -35.24 24.66 -20.36
N GLY A 773 -34.29 23.79 -20.02
CA GLY A 773 -32.85 23.96 -20.27
C GLY A 773 -32.05 24.42 -19.04
N ASP A 774 -32.71 24.91 -17.98
CA ASP A 774 -32.05 25.22 -16.71
C ASP A 774 -31.54 23.95 -16.00
N SER A 775 -30.49 24.12 -15.19
CA SER A 775 -29.77 23.02 -14.52
C SER A 775 -30.04 23.02 -13.01
N ILE A 776 -30.85 22.09 -12.53
CA ILE A 776 -31.16 21.94 -11.11
C ILE A 776 -30.09 21.11 -10.39
N SER A 777 -29.85 21.40 -9.12
CA SER A 777 -28.81 20.76 -8.29
C SER A 777 -29.42 19.88 -7.19
N GLU A 778 -28.68 18.88 -6.71
CA GLU A 778 -29.11 18.01 -5.60
C GLU A 778 -29.53 18.82 -4.36
N GLY A 779 -30.65 18.45 -3.75
CA GLY A 779 -31.16 19.05 -2.50
C GLY A 779 -31.74 20.47 -2.62
N VAL A 780 -31.58 21.16 -3.76
CA VAL A 780 -32.08 22.53 -3.97
C VAL A 780 -33.54 22.50 -4.43
N PRO A 781 -34.47 23.25 -3.80
CA PRO A 781 -35.85 23.34 -4.26
C PRO A 781 -35.95 24.23 -5.50
N PHE A 782 -36.61 23.73 -6.54
CA PHE A 782 -36.74 24.40 -7.84
C PHE A 782 -38.19 24.65 -8.28
N LEU A 783 -39.15 23.99 -7.62
CA LEU A 783 -40.54 24.39 -7.54
C LEU A 783 -41.15 24.02 -6.18
N GLN A 784 -42.35 24.52 -5.93
CA GLN A 784 -43.21 24.19 -4.81
C GLN A 784 -44.58 23.71 -5.29
N VAL A 785 -45.27 22.95 -4.45
CA VAL A 785 -46.71 22.69 -4.57
C VAL A 785 -47.40 23.34 -3.37
N ALA A 786 -48.27 24.33 -3.64
CA ALA A 786 -49.01 25.10 -2.65
C ALA A 786 -50.48 24.66 -2.61
N ASP A 787 -51.06 24.53 -1.41
CA ASP A 787 -52.49 24.30 -1.25
C ASP A 787 -53.24 25.64 -1.23
N LEU A 788 -54.10 25.87 -2.22
CA LEU A 788 -54.87 27.12 -2.34
C LEU A 788 -56.18 27.12 -1.53
N SER A 789 -56.41 26.11 -0.69
CA SER A 789 -57.58 26.03 0.18
C SER A 789 -57.55 27.08 1.30
N GLU A 790 -56.36 27.48 1.75
CA GLU A 790 -56.15 28.42 2.87
C GLU A 790 -55.04 29.44 2.53
N PHE A 791 -55.34 30.72 2.74
CA PHE A 791 -54.43 31.84 2.49
C PHE A 791 -54.20 32.67 3.77
N ARG A 792 -53.00 33.23 3.89
CA ARG A 792 -52.64 34.29 4.82
C ARG A 792 -52.09 35.49 4.05
N VAL A 793 -52.11 36.67 4.64
CA VAL A 793 -51.40 37.84 4.12
C VAL A 793 -50.20 38.11 5.00
N VAL A 794 -49.01 38.20 4.39
CA VAL A 794 -47.79 38.65 5.07
C VAL A 794 -47.54 40.09 4.66
N ALA A 795 -47.79 41.02 5.57
CA ALA A 795 -47.68 42.46 5.36
C ALA A 795 -46.50 43.07 6.12
N THR A 796 -46.05 44.23 5.65
CA THR A 796 -44.99 45.01 6.29
C THR A 796 -45.54 46.36 6.79
N VAL A 797 -45.28 46.65 8.05
CA VAL A 797 -45.67 47.89 8.77
C VAL A 797 -44.40 48.63 9.16
N SER A 798 -44.37 49.96 9.08
CA SER A 798 -43.19 50.76 9.46
C SER A 798 -42.98 50.85 10.97
N GLU A 799 -41.73 51.05 11.40
CA GLU A 799 -41.36 51.23 12.82
C GLU A 799 -42.15 52.35 13.52
N GLY A 800 -42.55 53.41 12.78
CA GLY A 800 -43.41 54.47 13.31
C GLY A 800 -44.88 54.11 13.51
N ALA A 801 -45.39 53.06 12.85
CA ALA A 801 -46.80 52.66 12.90
C ALA A 801 -47.05 51.37 13.70
N ILE A 802 -46.01 50.56 13.96
CA ILE A 802 -46.14 49.26 14.62
C ILE A 802 -46.68 49.34 16.07
N ALA A 803 -46.48 50.47 16.76
CA ALA A 803 -46.76 50.61 18.20
C ALA A 803 -48.24 50.35 18.58
N GLY A 804 -49.18 50.58 17.64
CA GLY A 804 -50.61 50.27 17.82
C GLY A 804 -51.02 48.85 17.39
N VAL A 805 -50.21 48.14 16.61
CA VAL A 805 -50.58 46.87 15.98
C VAL A 805 -50.37 45.70 16.94
N ARG A 806 -51.42 44.90 17.18
CA ARG A 806 -51.42 43.75 18.09
C ARG A 806 -52.20 42.56 17.49
N PRO A 807 -51.87 41.32 17.86
CA PRO A 807 -52.69 40.15 17.53
C PRO A 807 -54.15 40.33 17.98
N GLY A 808 -55.08 39.84 17.16
CA GLY A 808 -56.53 39.92 17.39
C GLY A 808 -57.23 41.15 16.78
N LEU A 809 -56.49 42.18 16.36
CA LEU A 809 -57.06 43.36 15.69
C LEU A 809 -57.70 43.00 14.34
N VAL A 810 -58.70 43.79 13.93
CA VAL A 810 -59.35 43.68 12.63
C VAL A 810 -58.51 44.42 11.58
N ALA A 811 -58.39 43.81 10.40
CA ALA A 811 -57.76 44.42 9.25
C ALA A 811 -58.60 44.17 8.00
N GLN A 812 -58.48 45.04 7.00
CA GLN A 812 -58.99 44.78 5.66
C GLN A 812 -57.85 44.80 4.67
N PHE A 813 -57.89 43.92 3.66
CA PHE A 813 -56.94 43.94 2.56
C PHE A 813 -57.64 43.99 1.21
N TRP A 814 -56.94 44.50 0.20
CA TRP A 814 -57.41 44.53 -1.19
C TRP A 814 -56.24 44.37 -2.15
N HIS A 815 -56.52 43.81 -3.32
CA HIS A 815 -55.53 43.76 -4.40
C HIS A 815 -55.28 45.18 -4.92
N VAL A 816 -54.02 45.56 -5.13
CA VAL A 816 -53.65 46.95 -5.50
C VAL A 816 -54.30 47.38 -6.82
N GLN A 817 -54.51 46.44 -7.75
CA GLN A 817 -55.20 46.69 -9.03
C GLN A 817 -56.74 46.64 -8.94
N SER A 818 -57.31 46.48 -7.75
CA SER A 818 -58.79 46.45 -7.54
C SER A 818 -59.21 47.04 -6.18
N PRO A 819 -58.96 48.33 -5.89
CA PRO A 819 -59.17 48.92 -4.55
C PRO A 819 -60.62 48.88 -4.04
N GLY A 820 -61.61 48.73 -4.92
CA GLY A 820 -63.02 48.59 -4.55
C GLY A 820 -63.44 47.22 -4.00
N GLN A 821 -62.56 46.21 -4.01
CA GLN A 821 -62.82 44.88 -3.45
C GLN A 821 -61.96 44.66 -2.20
N ARG A 822 -62.51 45.02 -1.04
CA ARG A 822 -61.92 44.79 0.28
C ARG A 822 -62.36 43.43 0.84
N TYR A 823 -61.45 42.76 1.52
CA TYR A 823 -61.63 41.45 2.16
C TYR A 823 -61.22 41.54 3.63
N ASP A 824 -62.01 40.93 4.51
CA ASP A 824 -61.73 40.97 5.95
C ASP A 824 -60.60 40.01 6.34
N ALA A 825 -59.76 40.44 7.27
CA ALA A 825 -58.67 39.69 7.86
C ALA A 825 -58.53 40.04 9.36
N ARG A 826 -57.74 39.25 10.07
CA ARG A 826 -57.39 39.48 11.48
C ARG A 826 -55.90 39.30 11.69
N VAL A 827 -55.28 40.25 12.40
CA VAL A 827 -53.88 40.16 12.81
C VAL A 827 -53.69 38.88 13.64
N GLU A 828 -52.90 37.96 13.12
CA GLU A 828 -52.60 36.66 13.75
C GLU A 828 -51.30 36.76 14.55
N ARG A 829 -50.26 37.33 13.94
CA ARG A 829 -48.91 37.48 14.52
C ARG A 829 -48.29 38.79 14.07
N VAL A 830 -47.56 39.42 14.99
CA VAL A 830 -46.59 40.49 14.70
C VAL A 830 -45.20 39.91 14.96
N ALA A 831 -44.23 40.16 14.07
CA ALA A 831 -42.85 39.74 14.27
C ALA A 831 -42.19 40.55 15.39
N PRO A 832 -41.44 39.92 16.31
CA PRO A 832 -40.81 40.61 17.45
C PRO A 832 -39.52 41.38 17.08
N ILE A 833 -39.08 41.31 15.82
CA ILE A 833 -37.83 41.89 15.31
C ILE A 833 -38.16 42.66 14.03
N ALA A 834 -37.58 43.86 13.90
CA ALA A 834 -37.66 44.64 12.67
C ALA A 834 -36.65 44.15 11.62
N THR A 835 -37.08 44.11 10.37
CA THR A 835 -36.24 43.82 9.20
C THR A 835 -35.95 45.13 8.45
N GLU A 836 -34.70 45.33 8.04
CA GLU A 836 -34.33 46.49 7.21
C GLU A 836 -34.84 46.30 5.77
N ARG A 837 -35.46 47.35 5.21
CA ARG A 837 -36.07 47.29 3.88
C ARG A 837 -35.02 47.38 2.76
N ARG A 838 -34.34 46.25 2.48
CA ARG A 838 -33.37 46.14 1.37
C ARG A 838 -33.98 46.58 0.04
N ARG A 839 -33.34 47.54 -0.62
CA ARG A 839 -33.50 47.80 -2.06
C ARG A 839 -32.40 47.12 -2.87
N PHE A 840 -32.67 46.91 -4.15
CA PHE A 840 -31.70 46.38 -5.12
C PHE A 840 -30.47 47.31 -5.23
N PHE A 841 -29.30 46.76 -5.55
CA PHE A 841 -28.00 47.46 -5.58
C PHE A 841 -27.47 48.03 -4.24
N GLY A 842 -27.81 47.42 -3.10
CA GLY A 842 -26.95 47.46 -1.90
C GLY A 842 -26.86 48.77 -1.11
N PHE A 843 -27.59 49.82 -1.51
CA PHE A 843 -27.76 51.03 -0.69
C PHE A 843 -28.84 50.79 0.39
N PHE A 844 -28.46 50.97 1.65
CA PHE A 844 -29.36 50.83 2.79
C PHE A 844 -30.26 52.08 2.91
N SER A 845 -31.56 51.93 2.69
CA SER A 845 -32.55 52.82 3.31
C SER A 845 -32.73 52.38 4.76
N GLY A 846 -32.53 53.28 5.71
CA GLY A 846 -32.65 53.00 7.16
C GLY A 846 -34.06 52.65 7.65
N ASP A 847 -35.03 52.57 6.74
CA ASP A 847 -36.42 52.22 7.00
C ASP A 847 -36.53 50.79 7.56
N ARG A 848 -36.82 50.70 8.86
CA ARG A 848 -37.16 49.47 9.54
C ARG A 848 -38.64 49.15 9.38
N VAL A 849 -38.93 47.91 9.01
CA VAL A 849 -40.30 47.39 8.89
C VAL A 849 -40.46 46.13 9.72
N PHE A 850 -41.64 45.97 10.31
CA PHE A 850 -42.05 44.79 11.04
C PHE A 850 -43.01 43.98 10.16
N GLU A 851 -42.77 42.67 10.12
CA GLU A 851 -43.66 41.72 9.44
C GLU A 851 -44.90 41.44 10.31
N VAL A 852 -46.07 41.47 9.68
CA VAL A 852 -47.37 41.22 10.31
C VAL A 852 -48.12 40.20 9.48
N THR A 853 -48.43 39.04 10.08
CA THR A 853 -49.27 38.00 9.46
C THR A 853 -50.73 38.28 9.77
N LEU A 854 -51.54 38.40 8.73
CA LEU A 854 -53.00 38.51 8.81
C LEU A 854 -53.61 37.19 8.35
N SER A 855 -54.40 36.56 9.21
CA SER A 855 -55.24 35.43 8.87
C SER A 855 -56.48 35.91 8.09
N THR A 856 -56.93 35.17 7.08
CA THR A 856 -58.21 35.43 6.40
C THR A 856 -58.96 34.13 6.10
N ARG A 857 -60.27 34.24 5.93
CA ARG A 857 -61.15 33.17 5.42
C ARG A 857 -61.61 33.41 3.98
N ALA A 858 -61.10 34.46 3.34
CA ALA A 858 -61.40 34.78 1.95
C ALA A 858 -60.64 33.81 1.02
N ALA A 859 -61.27 32.70 0.66
CA ALA A 859 -60.83 31.87 -0.47
C ALA A 859 -61.49 32.38 -1.77
N SER A 860 -60.69 32.63 -2.80
CA SER A 860 -61.16 33.13 -4.10
C SER A 860 -60.34 32.54 -5.23
N LEU A 861 -61.02 32.08 -6.30
CA LEU A 861 -60.38 31.60 -7.53
C LEU A 861 -59.55 32.67 -8.27
N LYS A 862 -59.60 33.93 -7.80
CA LYS A 862 -58.78 35.04 -8.30
C LYS A 862 -57.49 35.28 -7.50
N PHE A 863 -57.31 34.61 -6.35
CA PHE A 863 -56.10 34.77 -5.54
C PHE A 863 -55.02 33.80 -5.99
N GLN A 864 -53.79 34.31 -6.12
CA GLN A 864 -52.59 33.53 -6.38
C GLN A 864 -51.52 33.87 -5.34
N PRO A 865 -50.69 32.90 -4.90
CA PRO A 865 -49.55 33.18 -4.04
C PRO A 865 -48.62 34.24 -4.67
N GLY A 866 -48.07 35.12 -3.84
CA GLY A 866 -47.22 36.25 -4.26
C GLY A 866 -47.98 37.51 -4.71
N MET A 867 -49.32 37.48 -4.80
CA MET A 867 -50.10 38.68 -5.16
C MET A 867 -49.93 39.81 -4.13
N THR A 868 -49.46 40.97 -4.58
CA THR A 868 -49.30 42.16 -3.75
C THR A 868 -50.65 42.74 -3.35
N VAL A 869 -50.85 42.92 -2.03
CA VAL A 869 -52.05 43.46 -1.43
C VAL A 869 -51.72 44.67 -0.56
N ALA A 870 -52.59 45.68 -0.64
CA ALA A 870 -52.60 46.77 0.34
C ALA A 870 -53.50 46.35 1.51
N CYS A 871 -53.09 46.68 2.73
CA CYS A 871 -53.79 46.31 3.96
C CYS A 871 -53.96 47.55 4.84
N GLU A 872 -55.10 47.63 5.50
CA GLU A 872 -55.47 48.68 6.44
C GLU A 872 -55.84 48.01 7.77
N ILE A 873 -55.00 48.17 8.79
CA ILE A 873 -55.17 47.58 10.12
C ILE A 873 -55.82 48.61 11.03
N GLU A 874 -56.95 48.30 11.65
CA GLU A 874 -57.57 49.19 12.64
C GLU A 874 -56.82 49.06 13.97
N THR A 875 -56.08 50.10 14.36
CA THR A 875 -55.22 50.10 15.56
C THR A 875 -55.90 50.69 16.79
N ASP A 876 -56.72 51.73 16.61
CA ASP A 876 -57.56 52.32 17.65
C ASP A 876 -58.80 52.99 17.03
N VAL A 877 -59.86 53.16 17.83
CA VAL A 877 -61.11 53.83 17.42
C VAL A 877 -61.61 54.73 18.55
N LEU A 878 -61.54 56.04 18.33
CA LEU A 878 -61.95 57.05 19.30
C LEU A 878 -63.36 57.57 18.97
N ASP A 879 -64.34 57.15 19.78
CA ASP A 879 -65.71 57.60 19.69
C ASP A 879 -65.92 58.98 20.37
N ALA A 880 -66.64 59.88 19.69
CA ALA A 880 -67.01 61.23 20.15
C ALA A 880 -65.84 62.18 20.54
N ALA A 881 -64.68 62.06 19.89
CA ALA A 881 -63.53 62.95 20.03
C ALA A 881 -63.73 64.32 19.32
N LEU A 882 -63.00 65.34 19.76
CA LEU A 882 -62.87 66.61 19.04
C LEU A 882 -61.80 66.46 17.95
N LEU A 883 -62.18 66.73 16.71
CA LEU A 883 -61.39 66.52 15.51
C LEU A 883 -61.02 67.87 14.88
N VAL A 884 -59.76 67.99 14.49
CA VAL A 884 -59.22 69.12 13.72
C VAL A 884 -58.48 68.58 12.49
N PRO A 885 -58.42 69.30 11.36
CA PRO A 885 -57.51 68.96 10.28
C PRO A 885 -56.09 68.85 10.83
N SER A 886 -55.35 67.80 10.46
CA SER A 886 -54.00 67.56 11.02
C SER A 886 -53.03 68.72 10.77
N GLU A 887 -53.20 69.42 9.65
CA GLU A 887 -52.46 70.64 9.26
C GLU A 887 -52.67 71.84 10.21
N ALA A 888 -53.77 71.88 10.97
CA ALA A 888 -54.06 72.96 11.91
C ALA A 888 -53.30 72.83 13.24
N VAL A 889 -52.56 71.74 13.44
CA VAL A 889 -51.77 71.46 14.64
C VAL A 889 -50.29 71.75 14.36
N PHE A 890 -49.77 72.76 15.04
CA PHE A 890 -48.37 73.16 14.97
C PHE A 890 -47.58 72.58 16.15
N ALA A 891 -46.28 72.37 15.96
CA ALA A 891 -45.34 71.99 17.02
C ALA A 891 -44.59 73.22 17.55
N GLY A 892 -44.47 73.35 18.87
CA GLY A 892 -43.66 74.35 19.56
C GLY A 892 -42.77 73.72 20.63
N PRO A 893 -41.85 74.49 21.23
CA PRO A 893 -40.89 73.99 22.22
C PRO A 893 -41.54 73.44 23.51
N GLU A 894 -42.78 73.84 23.82
CA GLU A 894 -43.55 73.34 24.97
C GLU A 894 -44.68 72.35 24.58
N GLY A 895 -44.73 71.91 23.31
CA GLY A 895 -45.68 70.90 22.82
C GLY A 895 -46.52 71.35 21.62
N SER A 896 -47.58 70.59 21.33
CA SER A 896 -48.51 70.87 20.23
C SER A 896 -49.48 72.00 20.56
N PHE A 897 -49.80 72.82 19.57
CA PHE A 897 -50.77 73.90 19.69
C PHE A 897 -51.56 74.09 18.40
N VAL A 898 -52.76 74.65 18.51
CA VAL A 898 -53.47 75.24 17.37
C VAL A 898 -53.38 76.75 17.46
N ARG A 899 -53.45 77.44 16.33
CA ARG A 899 -53.71 78.88 16.29
C ARG A 899 -55.19 79.10 16.03
N LEU A 900 -55.82 80.02 16.74
CA LEU A 900 -57.17 80.50 16.45
C LEU A 900 -57.13 81.52 15.30
N ALA A 901 -58.25 81.74 14.61
CA ALA A 901 -58.40 82.60 13.42
C ALA A 901 -58.08 84.12 13.58
N GLY A 902 -57.47 84.52 14.69
CA GLY A 902 -56.94 85.84 14.99
C GLY A 902 -55.59 85.78 15.73
N GLY A 903 -54.71 84.87 15.33
CA GLY A 903 -53.34 84.73 15.85
C GLY A 903 -53.16 84.18 17.28
N VAL A 904 -54.23 83.99 18.05
CA VAL A 904 -54.15 83.48 19.43
C VAL A 904 -53.75 82.00 19.44
N ILE A 905 -52.60 81.69 20.04
CA ILE A 905 -52.14 80.30 20.22
C ILE A 905 -52.89 79.64 21.38
N ARG A 906 -53.37 78.41 21.18
CA ARG A 906 -53.95 77.54 22.21
C ARG A 906 -53.23 76.18 22.23
N PRO A 907 -52.62 75.77 23.36
CA PRO A 907 -52.01 74.44 23.46
C PRO A 907 -53.07 73.34 23.37
N VAL A 908 -52.73 72.23 22.73
CA VAL A 908 -53.58 71.04 22.61
C VAL A 908 -52.76 69.77 22.82
N THR A 909 -53.34 68.78 23.49
CA THR A 909 -52.80 67.42 23.47
C THR A 909 -53.39 66.69 22.27
N VAL A 910 -52.56 66.30 21.30
CA VAL A 910 -52.97 65.34 20.27
C VAL A 910 -53.14 63.97 20.94
N VAL A 911 -54.32 63.38 20.81
CA VAL A 911 -54.67 62.07 21.38
C VAL A 911 -54.38 60.96 20.37
N ALA A 912 -54.75 61.19 19.11
CA ALA A 912 -54.40 60.33 17.98
C ALA A 912 -54.50 61.12 16.66
N VAL A 913 -53.89 60.61 15.60
CA VAL A 913 -54.01 61.15 14.24
C VAL A 913 -54.54 60.04 13.32
N GLY A 914 -55.63 60.32 12.63
CA GLY A 914 -56.14 59.52 11.52
C GLY A 914 -55.91 60.24 10.18
N LYS A 915 -56.43 59.67 9.09
CA LYS A 915 -56.19 60.19 7.73
C LYS A 915 -56.85 61.57 7.55
N GLY A 916 -56.02 62.63 7.56
CA GLY A 916 -56.41 64.03 7.40
C GLY A 916 -56.86 64.75 8.69
N GLU A 917 -57.03 64.04 9.81
CA GLU A 917 -57.62 64.60 11.04
C GLU A 917 -56.93 64.11 12.32
N ALA A 918 -56.65 65.05 13.22
CA ALA A 918 -56.16 64.78 14.56
C ALA A 918 -57.30 64.86 15.59
N ALA A 919 -57.42 63.84 16.45
CA ALA A 919 -58.20 63.93 17.68
C ALA A 919 -57.40 64.73 18.71
N VAL A 920 -57.96 65.81 19.23
CA VAL A 920 -57.30 66.73 20.18
C VAL A 920 -58.08 66.88 21.48
N LYS A 921 -57.34 67.17 22.55
CA LYS A 921 -57.87 67.45 23.89
C LYS A 921 -57.27 68.76 24.41
N GLY A 922 -58.13 69.65 24.90
CA GLY A 922 -57.76 71.00 25.38
C GLY A 922 -58.99 71.89 25.52
N GLU A 923 -58.78 73.19 25.75
CA GLU A 923 -59.86 74.20 25.79
C GLU A 923 -60.36 74.58 24.38
N LEU A 924 -60.90 73.60 23.65
CA LEU A 924 -61.54 73.79 22.35
C LEU A 924 -62.99 73.32 22.39
N SER A 925 -63.87 74.12 21.80
CA SER A 925 -65.26 73.78 21.54
C SER A 925 -65.44 73.35 20.09
N GLU A 926 -66.50 72.57 19.83
CA GLU A 926 -66.97 72.30 18.48
C GLU A 926 -67.37 73.61 17.78
N GLY A 927 -66.98 73.79 16.52
CA GLY A 927 -67.23 75.00 15.73
C GLY A 927 -66.15 76.10 15.80
N THR A 928 -65.14 75.98 16.67
CA THR A 928 -64.03 76.97 16.76
C THR A 928 -63.25 77.10 15.44
N GLU A 929 -62.82 78.31 15.08
CA GLU A 929 -62.01 78.59 13.88
C GLU A 929 -60.51 78.66 14.18
N LEU A 930 -59.71 78.03 13.32
CA LEU A 930 -58.26 77.85 13.45
C LEU A 930 -57.49 78.46 12.27
N GLU A 931 -56.18 78.64 12.44
CA GLU A 931 -55.19 78.82 11.38
C GLU A 931 -54.52 77.47 11.04
N ALA A 932 -54.14 77.27 9.78
CA ALA A 932 -53.45 76.08 9.24
C ALA A 932 -52.59 76.54 8.04
N PRO A 933 -51.49 75.88 7.62
CA PRO A 933 -50.71 76.29 6.46
C PRO A 933 -51.52 76.53 5.18
N ALA A 934 -50.98 77.35 4.26
CA ALA A 934 -51.49 77.34 2.90
C ALA A 934 -51.14 75.96 2.31
N PRO A 935 -52.06 75.29 1.59
CA PRO A 935 -51.72 74.03 0.96
C PRO A 935 -50.62 74.27 -0.06
N GLU A 936 -49.60 73.42 -0.05
CA GLU A 936 -48.78 73.21 -1.23
C GLU A 936 -49.64 72.42 -2.23
N ASP A 937 -49.68 72.83 -3.50
CA ASP A 937 -50.60 72.28 -4.50
C ASP A 937 -50.19 70.84 -4.92
N GLY A 938 -50.65 69.86 -4.14
CA GLY A 938 -50.74 68.45 -4.53
C GLY A 938 -49.79 67.50 -3.78
N ALA A 939 -50.37 66.69 -2.88
CA ALA A 939 -49.79 65.47 -2.32
C ALA A 939 -50.90 64.41 -2.13
#